data_AF-A0A087SV36-F1
#
_entry.id   AF-A0A087SV36-F1
#
_cell.length_a   1.000
_cell.length_b   1.000
_cell.length_c   1.000
_cell.angle_alpha   90.00
_cell.angle_beta   90.00
_cell.angle_gamma   90.00
#
_symmetry.space_group_name_H-M   'P 1'
#
loop_
_entity.id
_entity.type
_entity.pdbx_description
1 polymer ?
#
loop_
_entity_poly.entity_id
_entity_poly.type
_entity_poly.pdbx_seq_one_letter_code
_entity_poly.pdbx_strand_id
1 'polypeptide(L)'
;MAIELLSIGLSTVIGVGVPVAVVILVYLIYTYSIAEKSFEEVIEEQKRRSIEEELQQKLEKSKKEKKFKKTWGKKSKEKVEQEVVPEKVQVQETNEDVSPIEIIEPKETKPVKQKSKSKGNTPSATPPNADKPKKVDAVVPEKAVSEKKKDASLVVKETEKVKTEPKAVEVLKPKVEENVESVSVSNTVQAVPAPTVTAGKKKKKEQVDKDIIPLTTSKLLSLIKESELDTEEIQTLIDILLNKQKDSTGWTKPNDPLAITKKNLLEKEQLLDQELRQNQTMTTKLKDLREEYNQVKVKLSAQEKVNQEKISRQQQDIQALNVRVKQVQEQLAAEKEKHAQIEKQAGEKIEAALKNVEEEKVKLQQKLAKLEAESRTGVTKTEIDALKKSKEDLQKVHNLLVEQHTQLVSTHKNDLKNFKAQINDVETQLNEVKAKNETLLKDIEVLKESKAALELSEQVLKEKLEAEQIRCVDLESQTKQLLTKISELNKLQTEVKELKFENERLTEQLVSTKERVAGDGQEIVHQNGEVNGKPQDEDILKSIEEKDKLLKEKEVLLIQLNEDLNKQKAKISLLSEEIENQKQKNNELREKNWKAMDALTNAEKIAELKIKEIQTYSEQNLLQVQKEYEEKLQNTSNSAQTEELLKRITKAEDEAAKRLTDYNNELEKNKKLESELDRISALNKSSDLRISEMEKSIQELEVEVSETQSKTKACLQRIHPDIVIDSSLPYDTWLEEYTKQASLAVQVAPSNGEETELQNKVQHYEKALAETESIMLNLQKRAASAEAIWQSRLKKKEKELEQVSSERDALAAEKEAMQSTFQQISQLEELQEKLKLLQSTLESAENERSHLEQKYDEVQKNYINLRDQLENKEKQILELQKESSRNDSLKKEIEDLKTKLEKEKKISKDFSSQMVRLNSLVKIGQDALIAEQEMVKKLKSQLEAAQVSTANGTSPTSIQSPVVNSESQPQSKSSAKSKKKMDASAKK
;
A
#
# COMPACT_ATOMS: atom_id res chain seq x y z
N MET A 1 14.64 6.44 -70.36
CA MET A 1 15.31 5.32 -69.67
C MET A 1 15.69 5.63 -68.22
N ALA A 2 16.74 6.42 -67.93
CA ALA A 2 17.26 6.56 -66.56
C ALA A 2 16.22 7.06 -65.52
N ILE A 3 15.39 8.04 -65.90
CA ILE A 3 14.32 8.58 -65.03
C ILE A 3 13.17 7.57 -64.84
N GLU A 4 12.87 6.75 -65.86
CA GLU A 4 11.83 5.71 -65.78
C GLU A 4 12.26 4.57 -64.85
N LEU A 5 13.54 4.17 -64.89
CA LEU A 5 14.09 3.17 -63.97
C LEU A 5 14.00 3.63 -62.50
N LEU A 6 14.23 4.92 -62.23
CA LEU A 6 14.02 5.52 -60.90
C LEU A 6 12.54 5.52 -60.49
N SER A 7 11.63 5.87 -61.41
CA SER A 7 10.18 5.88 -61.16
C SER A 7 9.61 4.48 -60.87
N ILE A 8 10.05 3.46 -61.63
CA ILE A 8 9.70 2.05 -61.42
C ILE A 8 10.27 1.54 -60.08
N GLY A 9 11.50 1.94 -59.75
CA GLY A 9 12.15 1.63 -58.46
C GLY A 9 11.39 2.18 -57.26
N LEU A 10 11.00 3.47 -57.29
CA LEU A 10 10.16 4.04 -56.21
C LEU A 10 8.78 3.35 -56.14
N SER A 11 8.15 3.09 -57.28
CA SER A 11 6.81 2.47 -57.32
C SER A 11 6.80 1.06 -56.73
N THR A 12 7.86 0.27 -56.95
CA THR A 12 7.98 -1.07 -56.36
C THR A 12 8.34 -1.03 -54.86
N VAL A 13 9.22 -0.12 -54.43
CA VAL A 13 9.54 0.06 -53.01
C VAL A 13 8.32 0.54 -52.21
N ILE A 14 7.53 1.48 -52.74
CA ILE A 14 6.31 1.97 -52.08
C ILE A 14 5.21 0.89 -52.11
N GLY A 15 4.97 0.28 -53.27
CA GLY A 15 3.90 -0.70 -53.47
C GLY A 15 4.05 -2.01 -52.68
N VAL A 16 5.29 -2.40 -52.33
CA VAL A 16 5.56 -3.59 -51.50
C VAL A 16 5.93 -3.23 -50.05
N GLY A 17 6.71 -2.16 -49.85
CA GLY A 17 7.18 -1.76 -48.53
C GLY A 17 6.07 -1.29 -47.60
N VAL A 18 5.10 -0.53 -48.09
CA VAL A 18 3.98 -0.02 -47.27
C VAL A 18 3.08 -1.16 -46.73
N PRO A 19 2.55 -2.10 -47.55
CA PRO A 19 1.75 -3.20 -47.00
C PRO A 19 2.54 -4.12 -46.07
N VAL A 20 3.84 -4.36 -46.32
CA VAL A 20 4.69 -5.13 -45.38
C VAL A 20 4.86 -4.39 -44.06
N ALA A 21 5.10 -3.07 -44.08
CA ALA A 21 5.17 -2.26 -42.85
C ALA A 21 3.85 -2.25 -42.07
N VAL A 22 2.70 -2.20 -42.76
CA VAL A 22 1.36 -2.31 -42.13
C VAL A 22 1.15 -3.69 -41.50
N VAL A 23 1.52 -4.78 -42.18
CA VAL A 23 1.43 -6.13 -41.60
C VAL A 23 2.34 -6.29 -40.37
N ILE A 24 3.55 -5.72 -40.41
CA ILE A 24 4.45 -5.69 -39.24
C ILE A 24 3.85 -4.87 -38.10
N LEU A 25 3.26 -3.70 -38.38
CA LEU A 25 2.57 -2.89 -37.37
C LEU A 25 1.37 -3.62 -36.75
N VAL A 26 0.54 -4.27 -37.56
CA VAL A 26 -0.59 -5.08 -37.07
C VAL A 26 -0.10 -6.28 -36.25
N TYR A 27 1.00 -6.93 -36.63
CA TYR A 27 1.61 -8.02 -35.87
C TYR A 27 2.23 -7.53 -34.53
N LEU A 28 2.86 -6.36 -34.52
CA LEU A 28 3.38 -5.72 -33.30
C LEU A 28 2.25 -5.31 -32.35
N ILE A 29 1.18 -4.70 -32.87
CA ILE A 29 -0.03 -4.40 -32.09
C ILE A 29 -0.63 -5.69 -31.53
N TYR A 30 -0.82 -6.72 -32.36
CA TYR A 30 -1.37 -8.02 -31.94
C TYR A 30 -0.52 -8.70 -30.85
N THR A 31 0.81 -8.63 -30.95
CA THR A 31 1.70 -9.24 -29.95
C THR A 31 1.81 -8.42 -28.66
N TYR A 32 1.77 -7.08 -28.72
CA TYR A 32 1.73 -6.24 -27.52
C TYR A 32 0.36 -6.30 -26.81
N SER A 33 -0.76 -6.32 -27.54
CA SER A 33 -2.11 -6.49 -26.98
C SER A 33 -2.35 -7.86 -26.29
N ILE A 34 -1.40 -8.80 -26.41
CA ILE A 34 -1.41 -10.09 -25.70
C ILE A 34 -0.44 -10.08 -24.51
N ALA A 35 0.45 -9.09 -24.40
CA ALA A 35 1.46 -8.96 -23.35
C ALA A 35 1.06 -8.01 -22.20
N GLU A 36 0.08 -7.14 -22.40
CA GLU A 36 -0.44 -6.26 -21.34
C GLU A 36 -1.42 -7.01 -20.42
N LYS A 37 -1.18 -6.95 -19.11
CA LYS A 37 -2.11 -7.44 -18.09
C LYS A 37 -3.46 -6.75 -18.25
N SER A 38 -4.52 -7.54 -18.45
CA SER A 38 -5.84 -6.98 -18.73
C SER A 38 -6.33 -6.09 -17.58
N PHE A 39 -7.09 -5.04 -17.92
CA PHE A 39 -7.66 -4.12 -16.95
C PHE A 39 -8.57 -4.84 -15.93
N GLU A 40 -9.18 -5.96 -16.32
CA GLU A 40 -9.98 -6.83 -15.45
C GLU A 40 -9.11 -7.56 -14.41
N GLU A 41 -7.88 -7.97 -14.73
CA GLU A 41 -6.94 -8.59 -13.78
C GLU A 41 -6.53 -7.60 -12.67
N VAL A 42 -6.23 -6.36 -13.05
CA VAL A 42 -5.90 -5.27 -12.10
C VAL A 42 -7.12 -4.95 -11.21
N ILE A 43 -8.31 -4.91 -11.78
CA ILE A 43 -9.55 -4.70 -11.05
C ILE A 43 -9.89 -5.91 -10.16
N GLU A 44 -9.63 -7.16 -10.58
CA GLU A 44 -9.77 -8.34 -9.72
C GLU A 44 -8.77 -8.34 -8.56
N GLU A 45 -7.53 -7.90 -8.78
CA GLU A 45 -6.55 -7.79 -7.69
C GLU A 45 -6.94 -6.69 -6.70
N GLN A 46 -7.44 -5.54 -7.18
CA GLN A 46 -7.98 -4.48 -6.32
C GLN A 46 -9.24 -4.93 -5.56
N LYS A 47 -10.16 -5.67 -6.21
CA LYS A 47 -11.32 -6.31 -5.57
C LYS A 47 -10.86 -7.33 -4.51
N ARG A 48 -9.85 -8.16 -4.80
CA ARG A 48 -9.29 -9.14 -3.85
C ARG A 48 -8.68 -8.45 -2.64
N ARG A 49 -7.83 -7.43 -2.82
CA ARG A 49 -7.26 -6.65 -1.71
C ARG A 49 -8.35 -5.98 -0.85
N SER A 50 -9.38 -5.40 -1.48
CA SER A 50 -10.54 -4.83 -0.77
C SER A 50 -11.34 -5.87 0.02
N ILE A 51 -11.52 -7.09 -0.51
CA ILE A 51 -12.20 -8.20 0.19
C ILE A 51 -11.33 -8.76 1.34
N GLU A 52 -10.02 -8.85 1.15
CA GLU A 52 -9.03 -9.24 2.16
C GLU A 52 -9.04 -8.23 3.33
N GLU A 53 -9.03 -6.92 3.02
CA GLU A 53 -9.17 -5.83 4.00
C GLU A 53 -10.54 -5.87 4.71
N GLU A 54 -11.65 -6.13 4.00
CA GLU A 54 -12.97 -6.26 4.63
C GLU A 54 -13.03 -7.50 5.56
N LEU A 55 -12.38 -8.60 5.18
CA LEU A 55 -12.24 -9.81 6.00
C LEU A 55 -11.38 -9.55 7.25
N GLN A 56 -10.24 -8.89 7.10
CA GLN A 56 -9.39 -8.49 8.23
C GLN A 56 -10.14 -7.53 9.17
N GLN A 57 -10.88 -6.55 8.63
CA GLN A 57 -11.66 -5.61 9.42
C GLN A 57 -12.88 -6.28 10.09
N LYS A 58 -13.49 -7.31 9.48
CA LYS A 58 -14.51 -8.15 10.11
C LYS A 58 -13.93 -9.06 11.19
N LEU A 59 -12.71 -9.59 11.00
CA LEU A 59 -11.99 -10.38 12.00
C LEU A 59 -11.59 -9.52 13.21
N GLU A 60 -11.13 -8.29 12.97
CA GLU A 60 -10.94 -7.22 13.96
C GLU A 60 -12.22 -6.91 14.74
N LYS A 61 -13.33 -6.64 14.04
CA LYS A 61 -14.64 -6.35 14.66
C LYS A 61 -15.13 -7.53 15.50
N SER A 62 -14.97 -8.77 15.01
CA SER A 62 -15.26 -10.00 15.78
C SER A 62 -14.39 -10.14 17.03
N LYS A 63 -13.09 -9.80 16.95
CA LYS A 63 -12.16 -9.79 18.12
C LYS A 63 -12.52 -8.69 19.12
N LYS A 64 -12.99 -7.52 18.66
CA LYS A 64 -13.45 -6.40 19.50
C LYS A 64 -14.77 -6.74 20.21
N GLU A 65 -15.77 -7.26 19.51
CA GLU A 65 -17.05 -7.67 20.12
C GLU A 65 -16.91 -8.82 21.13
N LYS A 66 -16.05 -9.81 20.85
CA LYS A 66 -15.76 -10.92 21.78
C LYS A 66 -15.00 -10.49 23.05
N LYS A 67 -14.36 -9.31 23.06
CA LYS A 67 -13.80 -8.70 24.29
C LYS A 67 -14.88 -8.00 25.12
N PHE A 68 -15.83 -7.31 24.48
CA PHE A 68 -16.85 -6.50 25.17
C PHE A 68 -17.85 -7.34 26.01
N LYS A 69 -18.08 -8.61 25.65
CA LYS A 69 -18.98 -9.53 26.37
C LYS A 69 -18.31 -10.35 27.50
N LYS A 70 -17.11 -9.97 27.98
CA LYS A 70 -16.37 -10.73 29.02
C LYS A 70 -15.96 -9.95 30.27
N THR A 71 -16.35 -8.69 30.40
CA THR A 71 -15.95 -7.79 31.51
C THR A 71 -17.14 -7.22 32.29
N TRP A 72 -18.07 -8.08 32.70
CA TRP A 72 -19.04 -7.76 33.77
C TRP A 72 -19.37 -9.02 34.59
N GLY A 73 -19.28 -8.93 35.92
CA GLY A 73 -19.82 -9.91 36.87
C GLY A 73 -19.06 -11.25 37.04
N LYS A 74 -18.22 -11.35 38.09
CA LYS A 74 -18.02 -12.62 38.84
C LYS A 74 -17.38 -12.43 40.21
N LYS A 75 -18.06 -12.88 41.27
CA LYS A 75 -17.50 -13.25 42.59
C LYS A 75 -18.31 -14.43 43.15
N SER A 76 -17.70 -15.21 44.05
CA SER A 76 -18.17 -16.53 44.56
C SER A 76 -18.67 -16.43 46.03
N LYS A 77 -19.26 -17.43 46.71
CA LYS A 77 -18.96 -18.89 46.90
C LYS A 77 -20.21 -19.64 47.49
N GLU A 78 -20.46 -20.94 47.26
CA GLU A 78 -20.09 -22.13 48.10
C GLU A 78 -20.63 -22.06 49.57
N LYS A 79 -21.47 -22.94 50.18
CA LYS A 79 -22.05 -24.31 49.93
C LYS A 79 -23.50 -24.39 50.57
N VAL A 80 -24.20 -25.49 50.97
CA VAL A 80 -23.99 -26.94 51.28
C VAL A 80 -25.31 -27.78 51.12
N GLU A 81 -25.22 -29.12 51.29
CA GLU A 81 -26.13 -30.19 51.85
C GLU A 81 -27.58 -29.89 52.37
N GLN A 82 -28.60 -30.79 52.30
CA GLN A 82 -28.73 -32.17 51.75
C GLN A 82 -30.22 -32.64 51.57
N GLU A 83 -30.53 -33.45 50.53
CA GLU A 83 -31.62 -34.49 50.38
C GLU A 83 -33.14 -34.16 50.67
N VAL A 84 -34.19 -34.63 49.94
CA VAL A 84 -34.41 -35.61 48.83
C VAL A 84 -35.50 -35.14 47.82
N VAL A 85 -35.23 -35.34 46.51
CA VAL A 85 -36.10 -35.67 45.30
C VAL A 85 -37.64 -35.83 45.50
N PRO A 86 -38.57 -35.40 44.57
CA PRO A 86 -38.42 -35.47 43.09
C PRO A 86 -38.88 -34.29 42.15
N GLU A 87 -38.27 -34.30 40.95
CA GLU A 87 -38.85 -34.11 39.59
C GLU A 87 -39.52 -32.77 39.12
N LYS A 88 -38.65 -31.83 38.70
CA LYS A 88 -38.68 -31.04 37.43
C LYS A 88 -39.71 -29.90 37.16
N VAL A 89 -39.11 -28.73 36.83
CA VAL A 89 -39.58 -27.58 36.00
C VAL A 89 -40.51 -26.54 36.67
N GLN A 90 -39.90 -25.42 37.10
CA GLN A 90 -40.41 -24.03 37.28
C GLN A 90 -39.22 -23.12 37.75
N VAL A 91 -39.35 -21.83 38.10
CA VAL A 91 -39.60 -20.62 37.26
C VAL A 91 -39.40 -19.31 38.10
N GLN A 92 -38.97 -18.19 37.47
CA GLN A 92 -39.09 -16.73 37.85
C GLN A 92 -38.39 -16.08 39.11
N GLU A 93 -37.82 -14.88 38.85
CA GLU A 93 -37.96 -13.53 39.51
C GLU A 93 -37.39 -13.05 40.88
N THR A 94 -36.94 -11.75 40.87
CA THR A 94 -36.90 -10.71 41.95
C THR A 94 -35.97 -10.89 43.18
N ASN A 95 -35.55 -9.88 43.98
CA ASN A 95 -35.37 -8.40 43.85
C ASN A 95 -34.41 -7.88 44.98
N GLU A 96 -33.84 -6.67 44.83
CA GLU A 96 -33.44 -5.70 45.92
C GLU A 96 -32.43 -6.14 47.04
N ASP A 97 -31.85 -5.27 47.89
CA ASP A 97 -31.22 -3.94 47.73
C ASP A 97 -30.30 -3.62 48.98
N VAL A 98 -29.52 -2.53 48.94
CA VAL A 98 -28.85 -1.79 50.05
C VAL A 98 -27.64 -2.42 50.77
N SER A 99 -26.66 -1.56 51.09
CA SER A 99 -25.57 -1.77 52.06
C SER A 99 -25.50 -0.61 53.06
N PRO A 100 -25.01 -0.80 54.30
CA PRO A 100 -24.24 0.28 54.93
C PRO A 100 -23.07 -0.12 55.86
N ILE A 101 -21.91 0.51 55.60
CA ILE A 101 -21.07 1.32 56.53
C ILE A 101 -20.67 0.73 57.92
N GLU A 102 -19.35 0.66 58.16
CA GLU A 102 -18.72 1.31 59.33
C GLU A 102 -17.21 1.62 59.12
N ILE A 103 -16.59 2.38 60.04
CA ILE A 103 -15.28 3.06 59.91
C ILE A 103 -14.38 2.70 61.12
N ILE A 104 -13.05 2.58 60.98
CA ILE A 104 -12.05 2.85 62.05
C ILE A 104 -10.58 2.87 61.55
N GLU A 105 -9.73 3.62 62.27
CA GLU A 105 -8.28 3.85 62.11
C GLU A 105 -7.62 3.80 63.53
N PRO A 106 -6.29 3.94 63.77
CA PRO A 106 -5.10 3.22 63.26
C PRO A 106 -4.14 2.76 64.42
N LYS A 107 -2.95 2.16 64.13
CA LYS A 107 -1.59 2.43 64.74
C LYS A 107 -0.58 1.25 64.87
N GLU A 108 0.68 1.59 64.57
CA GLU A 108 1.99 1.27 65.23
C GLU A 108 2.35 -0.14 65.80
N THR A 109 3.54 -0.66 65.42
CA THR A 109 4.75 -0.77 66.31
C THR A 109 6.00 -1.41 65.64
N LYS A 110 7.18 -1.25 66.28
CA LYS A 110 8.47 -2.00 66.15
C LYS A 110 8.93 -2.36 67.60
N PRO A 111 10.06 -3.05 67.94
CA PRO A 111 11.24 -3.47 67.14
C PRO A 111 11.99 -4.80 67.52
N VAL A 112 13.07 -5.16 66.77
CA VAL A 112 14.36 -5.77 67.28
C VAL A 112 14.33 -7.29 67.70
N LYS A 113 15.36 -8.18 67.59
CA LYS A 113 16.85 -8.10 67.45
C LYS A 113 17.54 -9.43 66.94
N GLN A 114 18.60 -9.33 66.11
CA GLN A 114 19.86 -10.18 66.07
C GLN A 114 19.79 -11.73 65.77
N LYS A 115 20.86 -12.48 65.34
CA LYS A 115 22.34 -12.24 65.27
C LYS A 115 23.16 -13.20 64.35
N SER A 116 24.30 -12.70 63.79
CA SER A 116 25.59 -13.40 63.45
C SER A 116 25.64 -14.54 62.40
N LYS A 117 26.72 -14.83 61.63
CA LYS A 117 28.16 -14.41 61.46
C LYS A 117 28.68 -15.01 60.10
N SER A 118 29.91 -14.85 59.55
CA SER A 118 30.83 -13.70 59.33
C SER A 118 32.16 -14.15 58.64
N LYS A 119 32.76 -13.33 57.76
CA LYS A 119 34.10 -13.44 57.08
C LYS A 119 34.18 -14.45 55.91
N GLY A 120 34.98 -14.25 54.85
CA GLY A 120 35.96 -13.19 54.46
C GLY A 120 36.48 -13.48 53.02
N ASN A 121 37.42 -12.79 52.35
CA ASN A 121 38.23 -11.58 52.58
C ASN A 121 38.81 -11.08 51.21
N THR A 122 39.53 -9.95 51.16
CA THR A 122 40.26 -9.38 49.99
C THR A 122 41.65 -8.86 50.39
N PRO A 123 42.64 -8.73 49.45
CA PRO A 123 42.98 -7.46 48.73
C PRO A 123 43.34 -7.68 47.22
N SER A 124 43.38 -6.74 46.25
CA SER A 124 43.49 -5.26 46.13
C SER A 124 44.87 -4.74 45.66
N ALA A 125 44.99 -4.30 44.39
CA ALA A 125 46.04 -3.39 43.83
C ALA A 125 45.63 -2.85 42.43
N THR A 126 46.33 -1.86 41.85
CA THR A 126 45.91 -1.11 40.62
C THR A 126 47.12 -0.77 39.67
N PRO A 127 47.11 0.17 38.66
CA PRO A 127 47.79 0.01 37.34
C PRO A 127 49.01 0.98 37.20
N PRO A 128 49.52 1.46 36.01
CA PRO A 128 49.18 1.23 34.58
C PRO A 128 50.36 1.15 33.55
N ASN A 129 50.02 1.13 32.25
CA ASN A 129 50.63 1.87 31.11
C ASN A 129 51.31 1.08 29.95
N ALA A 130 51.24 1.67 28.73
CA ALA A 130 51.99 1.54 27.45
C ALA A 130 52.59 0.18 27.00
N ASP A 131 52.70 -0.19 25.70
CA ASP A 131 52.93 0.68 24.51
C ASP A 131 52.48 0.05 23.15
N LYS A 132 52.84 0.69 22.02
CA LYS A 132 52.58 0.36 20.59
C LYS A 132 53.90 0.52 19.78
N PRO A 133 53.98 0.30 18.43
CA PRO A 133 53.24 -0.56 17.48
C PRO A 133 54.24 -1.30 16.52
N LYS A 134 53.84 -1.54 15.23
CA LYS A 134 54.67 -1.85 14.03
C LYS A 134 55.26 -3.28 13.90
N LYS A 135 55.46 -3.84 12.69
CA LYS A 135 54.90 -3.54 11.34
C LYS A 135 54.96 -4.82 10.45
N VAL A 136 54.42 -4.70 9.23
CA VAL A 136 54.45 -5.64 8.09
C VAL A 136 55.82 -6.27 7.78
N ASP A 137 55.80 -7.41 7.10
CA ASP A 137 56.32 -7.51 5.72
C ASP A 137 55.61 -8.65 4.95
N ALA A 138 55.84 -8.74 3.63
CA ALA A 138 55.17 -9.67 2.71
C ALA A 138 56.18 -10.34 1.76
N VAL A 139 55.79 -11.44 1.09
CA VAL A 139 56.15 -11.86 -0.30
C VAL A 139 55.70 -13.32 -0.55
N VAL A 140 55.37 -13.64 -1.80
CA VAL A 140 54.97 -14.98 -2.30
C VAL A 140 55.98 -15.46 -3.35
N PRO A 141 56.43 -16.74 -3.29
CA PRO A 141 56.23 -17.68 -4.42
C PRO A 141 55.74 -19.06 -3.91
N GLU A 142 54.76 -19.76 -4.48
CA GLU A 142 54.47 -20.24 -5.86
C GLU A 142 55.17 -21.59 -6.23
N LYS A 143 54.34 -22.57 -6.66
CA LYS A 143 54.68 -23.85 -7.38
C LYS A 143 55.40 -24.97 -6.57
N ALA A 144 55.26 -26.27 -6.87
CA ALA A 144 54.43 -26.99 -7.87
C ALA A 144 54.32 -28.53 -7.66
N VAL A 145 53.27 -29.15 -8.25
CA VAL A 145 53.24 -30.51 -8.91
C VAL A 145 53.43 -31.76 -8.02
N SER A 146 52.80 -32.93 -8.25
CA SER A 146 52.05 -33.54 -9.39
C SER A 146 50.72 -34.18 -8.90
N GLU A 147 49.84 -34.94 -9.60
CA GLU A 147 49.50 -35.36 -10.99
C GLU A 147 48.05 -35.96 -10.89
N LYS A 148 47.41 -36.86 -11.69
CA LYS A 148 47.49 -37.66 -12.95
C LYS A 148 46.00 -38.08 -13.21
N LYS A 149 45.41 -38.36 -14.37
CA LYS A 149 45.73 -38.51 -15.82
C LYS A 149 44.88 -37.46 -16.62
N LYS A 150 44.70 -37.36 -17.95
CA LYS A 150 44.88 -38.16 -19.21
C LYS A 150 43.74 -39.13 -19.62
N ASP A 151 43.18 -39.13 -20.83
CA ASP A 151 43.43 -38.43 -22.12
C ASP A 151 42.08 -37.83 -22.65
N ALA A 152 41.91 -36.82 -23.54
CA ALA A 152 42.59 -36.32 -24.76
C ALA A 152 42.31 -37.15 -26.05
N SER A 153 42.14 -36.62 -27.28
CA SER A 153 41.84 -35.27 -27.84
C SER A 153 41.60 -35.37 -29.40
N LEU A 154 41.41 -34.25 -30.12
CA LEU A 154 41.50 -34.06 -31.61
C LEU A 154 40.28 -34.56 -32.48
N VAL A 155 39.93 -34.07 -33.70
CA VAL A 155 40.46 -32.96 -34.56
C VAL A 155 39.43 -32.39 -35.61
N VAL A 156 39.70 -31.14 -36.03
CA VAL A 156 39.34 -30.27 -37.21
C VAL A 156 38.40 -30.70 -38.39
N LYS A 157 37.69 -29.66 -38.89
CA LYS A 157 36.96 -29.33 -40.16
C LYS A 157 37.18 -30.13 -41.48
N GLU A 158 36.16 -30.06 -42.36
CA GLU A 158 36.13 -29.38 -43.70
C GLU A 158 35.61 -30.18 -44.96
N THR A 159 34.47 -29.72 -45.51
CA THR A 159 34.07 -29.60 -46.96
C THR A 159 33.62 -30.74 -47.93
N GLU A 160 32.50 -30.39 -48.63
CA GLU A 160 32.11 -30.62 -50.06
C GLU A 160 31.50 -31.93 -50.63
N LYS A 161 30.21 -31.78 -51.10
CA LYS A 161 29.58 -32.18 -52.41
C LYS A 161 29.61 -33.69 -52.84
N VAL A 162 28.69 -34.25 -53.66
CA VAL A 162 28.18 -33.84 -54.99
C VAL A 162 26.86 -34.61 -55.36
N LYS A 163 25.79 -33.91 -55.82
CA LYS A 163 24.65 -34.33 -56.72
C LYS A 163 23.82 -35.61 -56.38
N THR A 164 22.60 -35.86 -56.90
CA THR A 164 21.93 -35.40 -58.15
C THR A 164 20.46 -34.95 -58.00
N GLU A 165 20.08 -34.01 -58.87
CA GLU A 165 18.72 -33.61 -59.32
C GLU A 165 18.09 -34.70 -60.26
N PRO A 166 16.83 -34.62 -60.81
CA PRO A 166 16.26 -33.47 -61.54
C PRO A 166 14.73 -33.21 -61.41
N LYS A 167 14.20 -32.37 -62.32
CA LYS A 167 12.93 -31.62 -62.24
C LYS A 167 11.79 -32.13 -63.15
N ALA A 168 10.57 -31.68 -62.81
CA ALA A 168 9.52 -31.08 -63.66
C ALA A 168 8.77 -31.84 -64.79
N VAL A 169 7.42 -31.83 -64.63
CA VAL A 169 6.36 -31.49 -65.62
C VAL A 169 6.23 -32.30 -66.92
N GLU A 170 5.15 -33.10 -66.98
CA GLU A 170 4.39 -33.47 -68.19
C GLU A 170 2.87 -33.32 -67.90
N VAL A 171 1.99 -33.23 -68.91
CA VAL A 171 0.62 -32.68 -68.74
C VAL A 171 -0.39 -33.14 -69.84
N LEU A 172 -1.72 -32.97 -69.59
CA LEU A 172 -2.92 -33.33 -70.43
C LEU A 172 -3.45 -34.79 -70.26
N LYS A 173 -4.72 -35.19 -70.48
CA LYS A 173 -6.13 -34.63 -70.56
C LYS A 173 -7.10 -35.85 -70.72
N PRO A 174 -8.45 -35.75 -70.96
CA PRO A 174 -9.46 -34.66 -70.81
C PRO A 174 -10.50 -35.06 -69.71
N LYS A 175 -11.79 -34.64 -69.58
CA LYS A 175 -12.83 -33.88 -70.33
C LYS A 175 -13.81 -33.31 -69.24
N VAL A 176 -14.14 -32.01 -69.11
CA VAL A 176 -15.24 -31.20 -69.75
C VAL A 176 -16.64 -31.87 -69.62
N GLU A 177 -17.80 -31.23 -69.35
CA GLU A 177 -18.29 -29.83 -69.16
C GLU A 177 -18.53 -29.50 -67.63
N GLU A 178 -18.66 -28.27 -67.09
CA GLU A 178 -19.68 -27.19 -67.24
C GLU A 178 -21.11 -27.59 -66.77
N ASN A 179 -21.95 -26.76 -66.09
CA ASN A 179 -21.93 -25.30 -65.87
C ASN A 179 -22.79 -24.81 -64.65
N VAL A 180 -22.63 -23.54 -64.21
CA VAL A 180 -23.49 -22.57 -63.41
C VAL A 180 -24.53 -23.03 -62.33
N GLU A 181 -25.02 -22.24 -61.34
CA GLU A 181 -24.89 -20.78 -61.02
C GLU A 181 -25.08 -20.40 -59.52
N SER A 182 -24.91 -19.08 -59.25
CA SER A 182 -25.38 -18.21 -58.14
C SER A 182 -26.24 -18.81 -57.00
N VAL A 183 -25.92 -18.57 -55.71
CA VAL A 183 -25.87 -17.29 -54.94
C VAL A 183 -27.23 -16.58 -54.79
N SER A 184 -27.70 -16.47 -53.54
CA SER A 184 -28.37 -15.27 -53.01
C SER A 184 -28.37 -15.24 -51.48
N VAL A 185 -28.51 -14.05 -50.89
CA VAL A 185 -28.40 -13.78 -49.44
C VAL A 185 -29.59 -12.92 -49.02
N SER A 186 -30.18 -13.16 -47.85
CA SER A 186 -30.83 -12.10 -47.07
C SER A 186 -30.96 -12.45 -45.59
N ASN A 187 -30.79 -11.44 -44.74
CA ASN A 187 -31.29 -11.44 -43.35
C ASN A 187 -32.81 -11.18 -43.33
N THR A 188 -33.48 -11.40 -42.19
CA THR A 188 -34.18 -10.32 -41.45
C THR A 188 -34.55 -10.75 -40.01
N VAL A 189 -34.45 -9.77 -39.13
CA VAL A 189 -34.58 -9.71 -37.67
C VAL A 189 -36.03 -9.94 -37.14
N GLN A 190 -36.16 -10.14 -35.82
CA GLN A 190 -37.24 -9.67 -34.91
C GLN A 190 -38.29 -10.65 -34.29
N ALA A 191 -38.04 -10.94 -33.00
CA ALA A 191 -38.93 -10.80 -31.82
C ALA A 191 -40.26 -11.61 -31.60
N VAL A 192 -40.23 -12.40 -30.51
CA VAL A 192 -41.24 -12.65 -29.43
C VAL A 192 -42.55 -11.81 -29.42
N PRO A 193 -43.71 -12.36 -28.94
CA PRO A 193 -43.84 -13.15 -27.69
C PRO A 193 -44.83 -14.36 -27.70
N ALA A 194 -44.99 -14.99 -26.52
CA ALA A 194 -45.77 -16.23 -26.27
C ALA A 194 -47.27 -16.00 -25.93
N PRO A 195 -48.09 -17.07 -25.86
CA PRO A 195 -48.40 -17.64 -24.52
C PRO A 195 -48.58 -19.18 -24.42
N THR A 196 -47.98 -19.75 -23.37
CA THR A 196 -48.55 -20.63 -22.31
C THR A 196 -49.50 -21.82 -22.61
N VAL A 197 -49.38 -22.88 -21.76
CA VAL A 197 -50.40 -23.86 -21.27
C VAL A 197 -50.24 -25.36 -21.66
N THR A 198 -50.15 -26.20 -20.62
CA THR A 198 -50.33 -27.67 -20.46
C THR A 198 -49.64 -28.73 -21.33
N ALA A 199 -48.96 -29.62 -20.60
CA ALA A 199 -48.58 -30.99 -20.93
C ALA A 199 -49.74 -31.96 -21.32
N GLY A 200 -49.41 -33.07 -22.01
CA GLY A 200 -50.02 -34.37 -21.67
C GLY A 200 -50.24 -35.46 -22.74
N LYS A 201 -49.29 -36.42 -22.84
CA LYS A 201 -49.50 -37.87 -23.09
C LYS A 201 -49.99 -38.41 -24.47
N LYS A 202 -49.07 -39.17 -25.11
CA LYS A 202 -49.27 -40.45 -25.88
C LYS A 202 -49.89 -40.30 -27.31
N LYS A 203 -49.75 -41.24 -28.26
CA LYS A 203 -49.53 -42.71 -28.15
C LYS A 203 -49.06 -43.41 -29.46
N LYS A 204 -47.95 -44.19 -29.42
CA LYS A 204 -47.52 -45.26 -30.40
C LYS A 204 -47.29 -44.81 -31.87
N LYS A 205 -46.58 -45.54 -32.75
CA LYS A 205 -45.99 -46.91 -32.86
C LYS A 205 -44.59 -46.75 -33.56
N GLU A 206 -43.70 -47.71 -33.80
CA GLU A 206 -43.70 -49.19 -33.92
C GLU A 206 -42.24 -49.75 -33.68
N GLN A 207 -42.11 -51.02 -33.26
CA GLN A 207 -41.02 -52.05 -33.47
C GLN A 207 -39.52 -51.66 -33.70
N VAL A 208 -38.48 -52.44 -33.31
CA VAL A 208 -38.29 -53.91 -33.17
C VAL A 208 -37.41 -54.29 -31.95
N ASP A 209 -37.66 -55.50 -31.43
CA ASP A 209 -36.99 -56.32 -30.40
C ASP A 209 -35.47 -56.18 -30.14
N LYS A 210 -35.10 -56.27 -28.84
CA LYS A 210 -34.16 -57.30 -28.29
C LYS A 210 -34.06 -57.24 -26.76
N ASP A 211 -35.02 -57.83 -26.06
CA ASP A 211 -34.92 -58.10 -24.61
C ASP A 211 -34.51 -59.57 -24.36
N ILE A 212 -33.34 -59.78 -23.75
CA ILE A 212 -33.02 -61.02 -23.02
C ILE A 212 -32.82 -60.64 -21.56
N ILE A 213 -33.71 -61.18 -20.73
CA ILE A 213 -33.82 -60.86 -19.30
C ILE A 213 -32.60 -61.44 -18.56
N PRO A 214 -31.87 -60.65 -17.74
CA PRO A 214 -30.83 -61.19 -16.87
C PRO A 214 -31.40 -62.22 -15.89
N LEU A 215 -30.98 -63.47 -16.05
CA LEU A 215 -31.51 -64.63 -15.32
C LEU A 215 -31.05 -64.59 -13.86
N THR A 216 -31.93 -64.14 -12.95
CA THR A 216 -31.56 -63.95 -11.54
C THR A 216 -31.25 -65.28 -10.84
N THR A 217 -30.18 -65.29 -10.05
CA THR A 217 -29.66 -66.48 -9.35
C THR A 217 -30.70 -67.18 -8.49
N SER A 218 -31.61 -66.43 -7.86
CA SER A 218 -32.75 -66.98 -7.10
C SER A 218 -33.62 -67.93 -7.94
N LYS A 219 -33.90 -67.61 -9.20
CA LYS A 219 -34.81 -68.41 -10.04
C LYS A 219 -34.10 -69.62 -10.67
N LEU A 220 -32.80 -69.46 -10.93
CA LEU A 220 -31.90 -70.55 -11.32
C LEU A 220 -31.73 -71.57 -10.18
N LEU A 221 -31.60 -71.10 -8.94
CA LEU A 221 -31.55 -71.94 -7.74
C LEU A 221 -32.86 -72.68 -7.46
N SER A 222 -34.03 -72.09 -7.75
CA SER A 222 -35.31 -72.83 -7.70
C SER A 222 -35.32 -73.98 -8.71
N LEU A 223 -35.00 -73.71 -9.98
CA LEU A 223 -35.02 -74.74 -11.03
C LEU A 223 -34.03 -75.88 -10.78
N ILE A 224 -32.85 -75.60 -10.22
CA ILE A 224 -31.85 -76.63 -9.83
C ILE A 224 -32.30 -77.42 -8.58
N LYS A 225 -33.20 -76.86 -7.76
CA LYS A 225 -33.75 -77.53 -6.57
C LYS A 225 -35.06 -78.28 -6.85
N GLU A 226 -35.64 -78.07 -8.03
CA GLU A 226 -36.83 -78.74 -8.55
C GLU A 226 -36.49 -79.82 -9.60
N SER A 227 -35.20 -79.96 -9.98
CA SER A 227 -34.69 -81.08 -10.78
C SER A 227 -34.29 -82.25 -9.88
N GLU A 228 -35.15 -83.25 -9.76
CA GLU A 228 -34.82 -84.56 -9.20
C GLU A 228 -33.89 -85.29 -10.18
N LEU A 229 -32.63 -85.55 -9.81
CA LEU A 229 -31.71 -86.38 -10.59
C LEU A 229 -32.07 -87.86 -10.41
N ASP A 230 -31.94 -88.65 -11.47
CA ASP A 230 -32.30 -90.07 -11.42
C ASP A 230 -31.27 -90.87 -10.60
N THR A 231 -31.73 -91.99 -10.06
CA THR A 231 -30.97 -92.92 -9.21
C THR A 231 -29.68 -93.41 -9.90
N GLU A 232 -29.70 -93.60 -11.22
CA GLU A 232 -28.50 -93.95 -12.01
C GLU A 232 -27.52 -92.78 -12.14
N GLU A 233 -28.00 -91.53 -12.27
CA GLU A 233 -27.16 -90.33 -12.28
C GLU A 233 -26.50 -90.12 -10.91
N ILE A 234 -27.25 -90.34 -9.83
CA ILE A 234 -26.76 -90.29 -8.44
C ILE A 234 -25.68 -91.35 -8.23
N GLN A 235 -25.90 -92.60 -8.66
CA GLN A 235 -24.89 -93.66 -8.53
C GLN A 235 -23.65 -93.38 -9.39
N THR A 236 -23.82 -92.89 -10.62
CA THR A 236 -22.72 -92.48 -11.50
C THR A 236 -21.90 -91.34 -10.86
N LEU A 237 -22.56 -90.37 -10.23
CA LEU A 237 -21.91 -89.28 -9.51
C LEU A 237 -21.17 -89.78 -8.25
N ILE A 238 -21.72 -90.76 -7.53
CA ILE A 238 -21.06 -91.42 -6.39
C ILE A 238 -19.78 -92.14 -6.84
N ASP A 239 -19.81 -92.90 -7.93
CA ASP A 239 -18.62 -93.62 -8.43
C ASP A 239 -17.56 -92.68 -9.03
N ILE A 240 -17.98 -91.57 -9.65
CA ILE A 240 -17.08 -90.48 -10.06
C ILE A 240 -16.44 -89.81 -8.84
N LEU A 241 -17.20 -89.53 -7.78
CA LEU A 241 -16.69 -88.91 -6.56
C LEU A 241 -15.76 -89.84 -5.78
N LEU A 242 -16.09 -91.13 -5.65
CA LEU A 242 -15.26 -92.12 -4.96
C LEU A 242 -13.92 -92.37 -5.66
N ASN A 243 -13.89 -92.39 -6.99
CA ASN A 243 -12.62 -92.43 -7.73
C ASN A 243 -11.84 -91.12 -7.55
N LYS A 244 -12.50 -89.96 -7.66
CA LYS A 244 -11.87 -88.64 -7.52
C LYS A 244 -11.39 -88.33 -6.10
N GLN A 245 -11.95 -88.99 -5.08
CA GLN A 245 -11.55 -88.82 -3.68
C GLN A 245 -10.21 -89.51 -3.35
N LYS A 246 -9.79 -90.53 -4.12
CA LYS A 246 -8.49 -91.21 -3.92
C LYS A 246 -7.28 -90.34 -4.33
N ASP A 247 -7.46 -89.43 -5.28
CA ASP A 247 -6.40 -88.55 -5.80
C ASP A 247 -6.43 -87.11 -5.22
N SER A 248 -7.27 -86.83 -4.23
CA SER A 248 -7.57 -85.45 -3.77
C SER A 248 -6.75 -84.94 -2.57
N THR A 249 -5.57 -85.50 -2.28
CA THR A 249 -4.69 -85.13 -1.15
C THR A 249 -3.84 -83.86 -1.39
N GLY A 250 -4.36 -82.87 -2.14
CA GLY A 250 -3.57 -81.73 -2.65
C GLY A 250 -4.20 -80.32 -2.53
N TRP A 251 -5.29 -80.14 -1.79
CA TRP A 251 -6.13 -78.92 -1.86
C TRP A 251 -5.84 -77.80 -0.85
N THR A 252 -4.79 -77.90 -0.04
CA THR A 252 -4.37 -76.82 0.89
C THR A 252 -3.03 -76.20 0.49
N LYS A 253 -3.06 -75.26 -0.45
CA LYS A 253 -1.96 -74.32 -0.76
C LYS A 253 -2.42 -72.88 -0.53
N PRO A 254 -1.53 -71.96 -0.08
CA PRO A 254 -1.92 -70.66 0.48
C PRO A 254 -2.25 -69.58 -0.58
N ASN A 255 -2.96 -69.93 -1.65
CA ASN A 255 -3.28 -69.01 -2.74
C ASN A 255 -4.68 -69.28 -3.31
N ASP A 256 -5.70 -69.12 -2.46
CA ASP A 256 -7.11 -69.37 -2.77
C ASP A 256 -7.70 -68.25 -3.67
N PRO A 257 -8.22 -68.56 -4.88
CA PRO A 257 -8.86 -67.56 -5.73
C PRO A 257 -10.15 -66.96 -5.12
N LEU A 258 -10.79 -67.63 -4.17
CA LEU A 258 -11.93 -67.07 -3.43
C LEU A 258 -11.48 -65.97 -2.46
N ALA A 259 -10.29 -66.09 -1.86
CA ALA A 259 -9.68 -65.02 -1.07
C ALA A 259 -9.25 -63.83 -1.93
N ILE A 260 -8.67 -64.07 -3.10
CA ILE A 260 -8.30 -63.02 -4.07
C ILE A 260 -9.55 -62.28 -4.57
N THR A 261 -10.61 -62.99 -4.96
CA THR A 261 -11.85 -62.35 -5.42
C THR A 261 -12.57 -61.57 -4.31
N LYS A 262 -12.57 -62.06 -3.06
CA LYS A 262 -13.05 -61.28 -1.90
C LYS A 262 -12.21 -60.02 -1.64
N LYS A 263 -10.89 -60.09 -1.76
CA LYS A 263 -10.01 -58.92 -1.65
C LYS A 263 -10.31 -57.90 -2.77
N ASN A 264 -10.41 -58.36 -4.01
CA ASN A 264 -10.73 -57.50 -5.15
C ASN A 264 -12.13 -56.89 -5.04
N LEU A 265 -13.10 -57.59 -4.45
CA LEU A 265 -14.43 -57.05 -4.13
C LEU A 265 -14.32 -55.93 -3.09
N LEU A 266 -13.61 -56.17 -1.98
CA LEU A 266 -13.38 -55.16 -0.92
C LEU A 266 -12.66 -53.91 -1.46
N GLU A 267 -11.66 -54.08 -2.33
CA GLU A 267 -10.96 -52.97 -2.99
C GLU A 267 -11.90 -52.20 -3.94
N LYS A 268 -12.82 -52.88 -4.63
CA LYS A 268 -13.85 -52.23 -5.46
C LYS A 268 -14.92 -51.52 -4.64
N GLU A 269 -15.33 -52.07 -3.50
CA GLU A 269 -16.22 -51.42 -2.53
C GLU A 269 -15.57 -50.16 -1.96
N GLN A 270 -14.29 -50.22 -1.56
CA GLN A 270 -13.52 -49.05 -1.09
C GLN A 270 -13.36 -47.97 -2.16
N LEU A 271 -13.12 -48.35 -3.43
CA LEU A 271 -13.06 -47.40 -4.55
C LEU A 271 -14.43 -46.76 -4.82
N LEU A 272 -15.53 -47.52 -4.73
CA LEU A 272 -16.89 -46.98 -4.87
C LEU A 272 -17.23 -46.02 -3.73
N ASP A 273 -16.83 -46.34 -2.49
CA ASP A 273 -16.99 -45.48 -1.32
C ASP A 273 -16.15 -44.18 -1.46
N GLN A 274 -14.96 -44.27 -2.04
CA GLN A 274 -14.11 -43.13 -2.38
C GLN A 274 -14.73 -42.25 -3.48
N GLU A 275 -15.25 -42.84 -4.56
CA GLU A 275 -15.94 -42.13 -5.64
C GLU A 275 -17.21 -41.44 -5.12
N LEU A 276 -17.99 -42.12 -4.26
CA LEU A 276 -19.20 -41.56 -3.66
C LEU A 276 -18.87 -40.36 -2.75
N ARG A 277 -17.79 -40.42 -1.95
CA ARG A 277 -17.30 -39.27 -1.17
C ARG A 277 -16.79 -38.13 -2.04
N GLN A 278 -16.12 -38.44 -3.16
CA GLN A 278 -15.70 -37.42 -4.14
C GLN A 278 -16.91 -36.76 -4.80
N ASN A 279 -17.94 -37.53 -5.16
CA ASN A 279 -19.18 -37.03 -5.75
C ASN A 279 -19.98 -36.17 -4.75
N GLN A 280 -20.07 -36.57 -3.48
CA GLN A 280 -20.60 -35.73 -2.40
C GLN A 280 -19.81 -34.41 -2.25
N THR A 281 -18.48 -34.47 -2.33
CA THR A 281 -17.61 -33.28 -2.27
C THR A 281 -17.85 -32.35 -3.46
N MET A 282 -17.97 -32.89 -4.67
CA MET A 282 -18.28 -32.12 -5.89
C MET A 282 -19.70 -31.53 -5.85
N THR A 283 -20.68 -32.29 -5.36
CA THR A 283 -22.06 -31.82 -5.14
C THR A 283 -22.11 -30.68 -4.13
N THR A 284 -21.29 -30.74 -3.07
CA THR A 284 -21.16 -29.66 -2.08
C THR A 284 -20.55 -28.42 -2.74
N LYS A 285 -19.41 -28.55 -3.44
CA LYS A 285 -18.80 -27.44 -4.20
C LYS A 285 -19.76 -26.80 -5.23
N LEU A 286 -20.58 -27.60 -5.92
CA LEU A 286 -21.59 -27.09 -6.86
C LEU A 286 -22.73 -26.35 -6.15
N LYS A 287 -23.09 -26.76 -4.93
CA LYS A 287 -24.04 -26.01 -4.09
C LYS A 287 -23.42 -24.68 -3.63
N ASP A 288 -22.18 -24.70 -3.17
CA ASP A 288 -21.47 -23.54 -2.66
C ASP A 288 -21.26 -22.49 -3.77
N LEU A 289 -20.76 -22.91 -4.95
CA LEU A 289 -20.66 -22.05 -6.15
C LEU A 289 -22.01 -21.47 -6.60
N ARG A 290 -23.11 -22.23 -6.43
CA ARG A 290 -24.46 -21.73 -6.74
C ARG A 290 -24.94 -20.73 -5.70
N GLU A 291 -24.54 -20.87 -4.45
CA GLU A 291 -24.82 -19.90 -3.39
C GLU A 291 -24.00 -18.61 -3.59
N GLU A 292 -22.71 -18.73 -3.91
CA GLU A 292 -21.84 -17.60 -4.30
C GLU A 292 -22.39 -16.86 -5.53
N TYR A 293 -22.77 -17.57 -6.59
CA TYR A 293 -23.41 -16.98 -7.77
C TYR A 293 -24.69 -16.20 -7.40
N ASN A 294 -25.54 -16.76 -6.53
CA ASN A 294 -26.73 -16.07 -6.06
C ASN A 294 -26.39 -14.84 -5.20
N GLN A 295 -25.38 -14.91 -4.34
CA GLN A 295 -24.91 -13.76 -3.54
C GLN A 295 -24.34 -12.65 -4.44
N VAL A 296 -23.54 -12.99 -5.45
CA VAL A 296 -23.02 -12.04 -6.45
C VAL A 296 -24.16 -11.41 -7.25
N LYS A 297 -25.16 -12.19 -7.68
CA LYS A 297 -26.35 -11.69 -8.38
C LYS A 297 -27.18 -10.72 -7.53
N VAL A 298 -27.33 -11.00 -6.23
CA VAL A 298 -28.02 -10.09 -5.28
C VAL A 298 -27.20 -8.82 -5.05
N LYS A 299 -25.87 -8.91 -4.88
CA LYS A 299 -24.97 -7.75 -4.78
C LYS A 299 -25.04 -6.87 -6.03
N LEU A 300 -24.99 -7.46 -7.22
CA LEU A 300 -25.07 -6.75 -8.50
C LEU A 300 -26.41 -6.01 -8.63
N SER A 301 -27.54 -6.67 -8.34
CA SER A 301 -28.87 -6.03 -8.39
C SER A 301 -29.05 -4.94 -7.32
N ALA A 302 -28.39 -5.06 -6.16
CA ALA A 302 -28.36 -3.99 -5.16
C ALA A 302 -27.53 -2.78 -5.64
N GLN A 303 -26.36 -3.02 -6.26
CA GLN A 303 -25.52 -1.98 -6.84
C GLN A 303 -26.21 -1.29 -8.04
N GLU A 304 -26.92 -2.05 -8.87
CA GLU A 304 -27.77 -1.55 -9.96
C GLU A 304 -28.84 -0.59 -9.44
N LYS A 305 -29.53 -0.92 -8.34
CA LYS A 305 -30.48 -0.01 -7.68
C LYS A 305 -29.83 1.26 -7.14
N VAL A 306 -28.69 1.16 -6.46
CA VAL A 306 -27.95 2.34 -5.96
C VAL A 306 -27.49 3.24 -7.11
N ASN A 307 -27.07 2.66 -8.25
CA ASN A 307 -26.76 3.41 -9.46
C ASN A 307 -28.02 4.08 -10.05
N GLN A 308 -29.15 3.37 -10.10
CA GLN A 308 -30.42 3.91 -10.61
C GLN A 308 -30.95 5.05 -9.72
N GLU A 309 -30.81 4.95 -8.39
CA GLU A 309 -31.11 6.02 -7.43
C GLU A 309 -30.17 7.22 -7.62
N LYS A 310 -28.87 6.98 -7.84
CA LYS A 310 -27.89 8.04 -8.14
C LYS A 310 -28.20 8.77 -9.45
N ILE A 311 -28.54 8.04 -10.52
CA ILE A 311 -29.00 8.62 -11.79
C ILE A 311 -30.28 9.43 -11.59
N SER A 312 -31.25 8.89 -10.85
CA SER A 312 -32.51 9.58 -10.55
C SER A 312 -32.29 10.88 -9.78
N ARG A 313 -31.35 10.88 -8.83
CA ARG A 313 -30.97 12.09 -8.06
C ARG A 313 -30.24 13.11 -8.94
N GLN A 314 -29.27 12.69 -9.76
CA GLN A 314 -28.63 13.57 -10.74
C GLN A 314 -29.64 14.18 -11.72
N GLN A 315 -30.69 13.44 -12.09
CA GLN A 315 -31.75 13.93 -12.96
C GLN A 315 -32.67 14.95 -12.24
N GLN A 316 -32.89 14.82 -10.94
CA GLN A 316 -33.53 15.86 -10.11
C GLN A 316 -32.63 17.11 -9.97
N ASP A 317 -31.33 16.93 -9.75
CA ASP A 317 -30.36 18.03 -9.67
C ASP A 317 -30.29 18.81 -11.00
N ILE A 318 -30.31 18.13 -12.15
CA ILE A 318 -30.42 18.74 -13.49
C ILE A 318 -31.73 19.50 -13.65
N GLN A 319 -32.86 18.97 -13.18
CA GLN A 319 -34.14 19.69 -13.22
C GLN A 319 -34.12 20.96 -12.34
N ALA A 320 -33.53 20.90 -11.14
CA ALA A 320 -33.36 22.05 -10.27
C ALA A 320 -32.43 23.12 -10.88
N LEU A 321 -31.34 22.70 -11.53
CA LEU A 321 -30.46 23.60 -12.28
C LEU A 321 -31.18 24.27 -13.46
N ASN A 322 -31.97 23.52 -14.23
CA ASN A 322 -32.76 24.08 -15.34
C ASN A 322 -33.78 25.13 -14.87
N VAL A 323 -34.43 24.90 -13.72
CA VAL A 323 -35.32 25.90 -13.09
C VAL A 323 -34.53 27.14 -12.67
N ARG A 324 -33.34 26.96 -12.07
CA ARG A 324 -32.47 28.09 -11.67
C ARG A 324 -31.94 28.89 -12.86
N VAL A 325 -31.57 28.23 -13.96
CA VAL A 325 -31.18 28.90 -15.22
C VAL A 325 -32.34 29.73 -15.77
N LYS A 326 -33.56 29.19 -15.81
CA LYS A 326 -34.74 29.96 -16.24
C LYS A 326 -35.01 31.17 -15.32
N GLN A 327 -34.87 31.01 -14.01
CA GLN A 327 -35.01 32.11 -13.05
C GLN A 327 -33.96 33.22 -13.27
N VAL A 328 -32.70 32.86 -13.57
CA VAL A 328 -31.64 33.82 -13.90
C VAL A 328 -31.90 34.52 -15.23
N GLN A 329 -32.44 33.82 -16.24
CA GLN A 329 -32.87 34.42 -17.50
C GLN A 329 -34.01 35.44 -17.31
N GLU A 330 -35.00 35.12 -16.48
CA GLU A 330 -36.09 36.03 -16.12
C GLU A 330 -35.58 37.25 -15.32
N GLN A 331 -34.63 37.07 -14.41
CA GLN A 331 -33.96 38.17 -13.70
C GLN A 331 -33.15 39.07 -14.64
N LEU A 332 -32.38 38.50 -15.57
CA LEU A 332 -31.60 39.25 -16.55
C LEU A 332 -32.50 40.04 -17.52
N ALA A 333 -33.67 39.52 -17.87
CA ALA A 333 -34.67 40.26 -18.65
C ALA A 333 -35.19 41.48 -17.87
N ALA A 334 -35.57 41.30 -16.61
CA ALA A 334 -36.04 42.39 -15.75
C ALA A 334 -34.93 43.42 -15.41
N GLU A 335 -33.67 43.03 -15.38
CA GLU A 335 -32.53 43.95 -15.22
C GLU A 335 -32.26 44.75 -16.50
N LYS A 336 -32.34 44.13 -17.68
CA LYS A 336 -32.25 44.84 -18.96
C LYS A 336 -33.36 45.87 -19.15
N GLU A 337 -34.59 45.54 -18.75
CA GLU A 337 -35.72 46.49 -18.77
C GLU A 337 -35.45 47.71 -17.87
N LYS A 338 -34.95 47.49 -16.64
CA LYS A 338 -34.53 48.57 -15.74
C LYS A 338 -33.39 49.40 -16.31
N HIS A 339 -32.38 48.78 -16.94
CA HIS A 339 -31.27 49.51 -17.55
C HIS A 339 -31.77 50.43 -18.67
N ALA A 340 -32.58 49.91 -19.59
CA ALA A 340 -33.18 50.71 -20.67
C ALA A 340 -34.02 51.88 -20.13
N GLN A 341 -34.72 51.69 -19.00
CA GLN A 341 -35.49 52.76 -18.37
C GLN A 341 -34.61 53.83 -17.68
N ILE A 342 -33.49 53.42 -17.07
CA ILE A 342 -32.49 54.35 -16.50
C ILE A 342 -31.80 55.14 -17.63
N GLU A 343 -31.43 54.47 -18.72
CA GLU A 343 -30.78 55.05 -19.89
C GLU A 343 -31.69 56.09 -20.57
N LYS A 344 -32.99 55.78 -20.71
CA LYS A 344 -34.00 56.75 -21.18
C LYS A 344 -34.09 57.99 -20.25
N GLN A 345 -34.14 57.79 -18.93
CA GLN A 345 -34.15 58.90 -17.97
C GLN A 345 -32.84 59.72 -17.97
N ALA A 346 -31.71 59.11 -18.30
CA ALA A 346 -30.45 59.82 -18.49
C ALA A 346 -30.47 60.67 -19.77
N GLY A 347 -30.96 60.12 -20.88
CA GLY A 347 -31.19 60.85 -22.12
C GLY A 347 -32.08 62.09 -21.94
N GLU A 348 -33.27 61.91 -21.32
CA GLU A 348 -34.20 63.00 -21.02
C GLU A 348 -33.57 64.12 -20.16
N LYS A 349 -32.68 63.77 -19.21
CA LYS A 349 -31.93 64.74 -18.39
C LYS A 349 -30.84 65.46 -19.17
N ILE A 350 -30.13 64.76 -20.07
CA ILE A 350 -29.10 65.35 -20.93
C ILE A 350 -29.75 66.31 -21.94
N GLU A 351 -30.87 65.95 -22.53
CA GLU A 351 -31.64 66.81 -23.45
C GLU A 351 -32.13 68.09 -22.75
N ALA A 352 -32.66 67.96 -21.53
CA ALA A 352 -33.04 69.12 -20.71
C ALA A 352 -31.85 70.01 -20.35
N ALA A 353 -30.69 69.43 -20.04
CA ALA A 353 -29.46 70.18 -19.75
C ALA A 353 -28.92 70.92 -20.99
N LEU A 354 -28.90 70.27 -22.16
CA LEU A 354 -28.50 70.87 -23.43
C LEU A 354 -29.42 72.04 -23.81
N LYS A 355 -30.73 71.88 -23.63
CA LYS A 355 -31.69 72.97 -23.86
C LYS A 355 -31.41 74.18 -22.96
N ASN A 356 -31.17 73.96 -21.66
CA ASN A 356 -30.83 75.06 -20.74
C ASN A 356 -29.55 75.79 -21.15
N VAL A 357 -28.50 75.06 -21.57
CA VAL A 357 -27.24 75.64 -22.05
C VAL A 357 -27.44 76.46 -23.34
N GLU A 358 -28.25 75.98 -24.28
CA GLU A 358 -28.56 76.73 -25.50
C GLU A 358 -29.38 77.99 -25.20
N GLU A 359 -30.33 77.93 -24.26
CA GLU A 359 -31.04 79.11 -23.79
C GLU A 359 -30.12 80.14 -23.11
N GLU A 360 -29.11 79.71 -22.33
CA GLU A 360 -28.11 80.63 -21.75
C GLU A 360 -27.19 81.22 -22.82
N LYS A 361 -26.77 80.43 -23.81
CA LYS A 361 -26.00 80.88 -24.97
C LYS A 361 -26.71 81.97 -25.75
N VAL A 362 -28.02 81.83 -26.01
CA VAL A 362 -28.84 82.88 -26.64
C VAL A 362 -28.93 84.13 -25.74
N LYS A 363 -29.14 83.97 -24.43
CA LYS A 363 -29.17 85.09 -23.46
C LYS A 363 -27.82 85.85 -23.40
N LEU A 364 -26.70 85.15 -23.57
CA LEU A 364 -25.35 85.75 -23.63
C LEU A 364 -25.08 86.46 -24.96
N GLN A 365 -25.49 85.88 -26.10
CA GLN A 365 -25.40 86.55 -27.41
C GLN A 365 -26.20 87.86 -27.45
N GLN A 366 -27.40 87.88 -26.87
CA GLN A 366 -28.20 89.11 -26.74
C GLN A 366 -27.52 90.18 -25.87
N LYS A 367 -26.81 89.78 -24.80
CA LYS A 367 -26.02 90.71 -23.98
C LYS A 367 -24.81 91.27 -24.73
N LEU A 368 -24.11 90.44 -25.51
CA LEU A 368 -22.98 90.87 -26.34
C LEU A 368 -23.39 91.91 -27.37
N ALA A 369 -24.42 91.62 -28.17
CA ALA A 369 -24.94 92.55 -29.18
C ALA A 369 -25.41 93.90 -28.58
N LYS A 370 -25.90 93.90 -27.33
CA LYS A 370 -26.27 95.13 -26.61
C LYS A 370 -25.05 95.94 -26.15
N LEU A 371 -24.01 95.27 -25.62
CA LEU A 371 -22.75 95.91 -25.21
C LEU A 371 -21.98 96.48 -26.41
N GLU A 372 -21.98 95.79 -27.55
CA GLU A 372 -21.38 96.30 -28.79
C GLU A 372 -22.05 97.60 -29.25
N ALA A 373 -23.39 97.69 -29.16
CA ALA A 373 -24.14 98.90 -29.49
C ALA A 373 -23.88 100.08 -28.52
N GLU A 374 -23.55 99.80 -27.26
CA GLU A 374 -23.31 100.80 -26.21
C GLU A 374 -21.86 101.38 -26.25
N SER A 375 -20.96 100.80 -27.05
CA SER A 375 -19.51 101.13 -27.10
C SER A 375 -19.11 102.52 -27.66
N ARG A 376 -20.08 103.41 -27.93
CA ARG A 376 -19.87 104.67 -28.69
C ARG A 376 -19.70 105.97 -27.88
N THR A 377 -19.43 105.93 -26.57
CA THR A 377 -18.99 107.13 -25.81
C THR A 377 -18.11 106.85 -24.60
N GLY A 378 -16.91 107.47 -24.58
CA GLY A 378 -16.24 108.01 -23.39
C GLY A 378 -15.97 107.10 -22.18
N VAL A 379 -14.71 106.62 -22.06
CA VAL A 379 -14.18 105.92 -20.87
C VAL A 379 -14.39 106.73 -19.58
N THR A 380 -14.88 106.08 -18.52
CA THR A 380 -15.09 106.68 -17.20
C THR A 380 -14.41 105.94 -16.04
N LYS A 381 -14.32 106.59 -14.88
CA LYS A 381 -13.55 106.14 -13.70
C LYS A 381 -13.85 104.71 -13.24
N THR A 382 -15.08 104.23 -13.44
CA THR A 382 -15.52 102.86 -13.11
C THR A 382 -14.71 101.78 -13.84
N GLU A 383 -14.22 102.04 -15.04
CA GLU A 383 -13.41 101.08 -15.81
C GLU A 383 -12.01 100.89 -15.20
N ILE A 384 -11.42 101.95 -14.62
CA ILE A 384 -10.13 101.87 -13.93
C ILE A 384 -10.25 101.01 -12.67
N ASP A 385 -11.34 101.17 -11.91
CA ASP A 385 -11.56 100.37 -10.69
C ASP A 385 -11.99 98.92 -11.03
N ALA A 386 -12.67 98.70 -12.17
CA ALA A 386 -12.91 97.36 -12.71
C ALA A 386 -11.59 96.66 -13.14
N LEU A 387 -10.68 97.37 -13.79
CA LEU A 387 -9.35 96.84 -14.16
C LEU A 387 -8.49 96.52 -12.94
N LYS A 388 -8.55 97.31 -11.85
CA LYS A 388 -7.90 96.96 -10.57
C LYS A 388 -8.46 95.65 -10.01
N LYS A 389 -9.80 95.51 -9.96
CA LYS A 389 -10.44 94.29 -9.46
C LYS A 389 -10.06 93.07 -10.31
N SER A 390 -10.07 93.21 -11.63
CA SER A 390 -9.59 92.17 -12.56
C SER A 390 -8.14 91.76 -12.28
N LYS A 391 -7.25 92.72 -11.99
CA LYS A 391 -5.87 92.44 -11.58
C LYS A 391 -5.77 91.71 -10.24
N GLU A 392 -6.58 92.07 -9.25
CA GLU A 392 -6.63 91.36 -7.96
C GLU A 392 -7.15 89.92 -8.11
N ASP A 393 -8.20 89.73 -8.91
CA ASP A 393 -8.77 88.40 -9.16
C ASP A 393 -7.80 87.52 -9.97
N LEU A 394 -7.07 88.10 -10.94
CA LEU A 394 -5.98 87.41 -11.65
C LEU A 394 -4.80 87.06 -10.71
N GLN A 395 -4.47 87.90 -9.74
CA GLN A 395 -3.46 87.59 -8.72
C GLN A 395 -3.91 86.44 -7.80
N LYS A 396 -5.20 86.36 -7.44
CA LYS A 396 -5.76 85.23 -6.67
C LYS A 396 -5.65 83.92 -7.47
N VAL A 397 -5.98 83.95 -8.76
CA VAL A 397 -5.83 82.79 -9.67
C VAL A 397 -4.36 82.38 -9.80
N HIS A 398 -3.44 83.33 -9.94
CA HIS A 398 -2.00 83.05 -9.99
C HIS A 398 -1.50 82.39 -8.69
N ASN A 399 -1.86 82.93 -7.53
CA ASN A 399 -1.49 82.36 -6.23
C ASN A 399 -2.04 80.93 -6.06
N LEU A 400 -3.29 80.69 -6.44
CA LEU A 400 -3.93 79.37 -6.37
C LEU A 400 -3.23 78.36 -7.31
N LEU A 401 -2.84 78.79 -8.51
CA LEU A 401 -2.12 77.95 -9.47
C LEU A 401 -0.70 77.61 -8.97
N VAL A 402 -0.01 78.56 -8.33
CA VAL A 402 1.29 78.32 -7.67
C VAL A 402 1.14 77.34 -6.50
N GLU A 403 0.07 77.45 -5.71
CA GLU A 403 -0.23 76.51 -4.63
C GLU A 403 -0.51 75.09 -5.17
N GLN A 404 -1.38 74.94 -6.17
CA GLN A 404 -1.64 73.65 -6.82
C GLN A 404 -0.38 73.04 -7.42
N HIS A 405 0.46 73.84 -8.09
CA HIS A 405 1.72 73.36 -8.65
C HIS A 405 2.70 72.92 -7.56
N THR A 406 2.76 73.64 -6.44
CA THR A 406 3.58 73.28 -5.27
C THR A 406 3.10 71.97 -4.64
N GLN A 407 1.78 71.78 -4.51
CA GLN A 407 1.20 70.52 -4.04
C GLN A 407 1.53 69.36 -4.98
N LEU A 408 1.38 69.52 -6.30
CA LEU A 408 1.68 68.50 -7.31
C LEU A 408 3.18 68.12 -7.35
N VAL A 409 4.08 69.10 -7.20
CA VAL A 409 5.52 68.83 -7.06
C VAL A 409 5.82 68.08 -5.76
N SER A 410 5.06 68.33 -4.68
CA SER A 410 5.23 67.60 -3.42
C SER A 410 4.73 66.15 -3.49
N THR A 411 3.64 65.85 -4.21
CA THR A 411 3.17 64.47 -4.41
C THR A 411 4.16 63.71 -5.28
N HIS A 412 4.52 64.21 -6.46
CA HIS A 412 5.50 63.57 -7.34
C HIS A 412 6.85 63.30 -6.66
N LYS A 413 7.28 64.16 -5.74
CA LYS A 413 8.50 63.96 -4.93
C LYS A 413 8.37 62.80 -3.93
N ASN A 414 7.19 62.61 -3.34
CA ASN A 414 6.89 61.47 -2.49
C ASN A 414 6.75 60.18 -3.32
N ASP A 415 6.11 60.26 -4.49
CA ASP A 415 5.95 59.12 -5.40
C ASP A 415 7.31 58.63 -5.91
N LEU A 416 8.20 59.53 -6.33
CA LEU A 416 9.60 59.22 -6.66
C LEU A 416 10.36 58.53 -5.51
N LYS A 417 10.09 58.93 -4.26
CA LYS A 417 10.68 58.29 -3.07
C LYS A 417 10.11 56.88 -2.86
N ASN A 418 8.81 56.69 -3.08
CA ASN A 418 8.13 55.40 -2.95
C ASN A 418 8.57 54.43 -4.04
N PHE A 419 8.60 54.85 -5.31
CA PHE A 419 9.12 54.03 -6.41
C PHE A 419 10.59 53.66 -6.21
N LYS A 420 11.43 54.57 -5.68
CA LYS A 420 12.82 54.24 -5.36
C LYS A 420 12.93 53.21 -4.21
N ALA A 421 12.03 53.24 -3.23
CA ALA A 421 11.98 52.21 -2.19
C ALA A 421 11.54 50.85 -2.77
N GLN A 422 10.54 50.84 -3.66
CA GLN A 422 10.08 49.62 -4.34
C GLN A 422 11.14 49.01 -5.27
N ILE A 423 11.91 49.83 -6.00
CA ILE A 423 13.03 49.36 -6.83
C ILE A 423 14.09 48.67 -5.94
N ASN A 424 14.48 49.31 -4.83
CA ASN A 424 15.44 48.71 -3.89
C ASN A 424 14.94 47.39 -3.29
N ASP A 425 13.65 47.29 -2.95
CA ASP A 425 13.02 46.07 -2.42
C ASP A 425 13.05 44.93 -3.46
N VAL A 426 12.63 45.22 -4.71
CA VAL A 426 12.72 44.27 -5.83
C VAL A 426 14.17 43.86 -6.14
N GLU A 427 15.14 44.76 -6.04
CA GLU A 427 16.57 44.42 -6.15
C GLU A 427 17.04 43.47 -5.03
N THR A 428 16.60 43.66 -3.79
CA THR A 428 16.91 42.73 -2.69
C THR A 428 16.26 41.36 -2.89
N GLN A 429 14.97 41.31 -3.27
CA GLN A 429 14.26 40.07 -3.55
C GLN A 429 14.90 39.30 -4.74
N LEU A 430 15.29 40.01 -5.80
CA LEU A 430 16.00 39.43 -6.94
C LEU A 430 17.34 38.81 -6.54
N ASN A 431 18.08 39.45 -5.63
CA ASN A 431 19.36 38.92 -5.15
C ASN A 431 19.18 37.73 -4.18
N GLU A 432 18.13 37.72 -3.36
CA GLU A 432 17.73 36.52 -2.60
C GLU A 432 17.37 35.35 -3.51
N VAL A 433 16.60 35.57 -4.58
CA VAL A 433 16.22 34.52 -5.53
C VAL A 433 17.44 33.97 -6.26
N LYS A 434 18.40 34.83 -6.64
CA LYS A 434 19.69 34.37 -7.20
C LYS A 434 20.46 33.49 -6.22
N ALA A 435 20.57 33.88 -4.96
CA ALA A 435 21.25 33.09 -3.93
C ALA A 435 20.55 31.74 -3.68
N LYS A 436 19.22 31.73 -3.62
CA LYS A 436 18.42 30.49 -3.50
C LYS A 436 18.64 29.56 -4.70
N ASN A 437 18.67 30.10 -5.93
CA ASN A 437 18.97 29.33 -7.14
C ASN A 437 20.41 28.78 -7.15
N GLU A 438 21.40 29.54 -6.64
CA GLU A 438 22.79 29.06 -6.54
C GLU A 438 22.94 27.91 -5.53
N THR A 439 22.16 27.91 -4.44
CA THR A 439 22.07 26.78 -3.51
C THR A 439 21.40 25.58 -4.16
N LEU A 440 20.22 25.77 -4.77
CA LEU A 440 19.49 24.69 -5.45
C LEU A 440 20.32 24.00 -6.56
N LEU A 441 21.17 24.73 -7.28
CA LEU A 441 22.10 24.15 -8.25
C LEU A 441 23.16 23.24 -7.61
N LYS A 442 23.61 23.54 -6.38
CA LYS A 442 24.55 22.69 -5.62
C LYS A 442 23.84 21.46 -5.07
N ASP A 443 22.62 21.63 -4.55
CA ASP A 443 21.79 20.53 -4.06
C ASP A 443 21.46 19.54 -5.19
N ILE A 444 21.15 20.04 -6.39
CA ILE A 444 20.96 19.23 -7.60
C ILE A 444 22.21 18.44 -7.97
N GLU A 445 23.42 19.01 -7.82
CA GLU A 445 24.67 18.27 -8.11
C GLU A 445 24.92 17.15 -7.09
N VAL A 446 24.73 17.43 -5.79
CA VAL A 446 24.82 16.41 -4.73
C VAL A 446 23.79 15.29 -4.93
N LEU A 447 22.58 15.61 -5.41
CA LEU A 447 21.58 14.61 -5.76
C LEU A 447 21.98 13.75 -6.97
N LYS A 448 22.71 14.28 -7.97
CA LYS A 448 23.29 13.46 -9.06
C LYS A 448 24.37 12.52 -8.55
N GLU A 449 25.28 13.00 -7.71
CA GLU A 449 26.33 12.17 -7.11
C GLU A 449 25.72 11.04 -6.26
N SER A 450 24.71 11.36 -5.45
CA SER A 450 23.95 10.39 -4.66
C SER A 450 23.24 9.36 -5.54
N LYS A 451 22.58 9.81 -6.62
CA LYS A 451 21.94 8.92 -7.59
C LYS A 451 22.95 7.96 -8.24
N ALA A 452 24.08 8.45 -8.71
CA ALA A 452 25.11 7.62 -9.33
C ALA A 452 25.69 6.57 -8.35
N ALA A 453 25.83 6.92 -7.07
CA ALA A 453 26.23 5.98 -6.02
C ALA A 453 25.16 4.90 -5.75
N LEU A 454 23.87 5.25 -5.83
CA LEU A 454 22.76 4.30 -5.70
C LEU A 454 22.66 3.36 -6.91
N GLU A 455 22.80 3.86 -8.14
CA GLU A 455 22.81 3.05 -9.36
C GLU A 455 23.97 2.02 -9.34
N LEU A 456 25.17 2.43 -8.89
CA LEU A 456 26.29 1.52 -8.68
C LEU A 456 26.02 0.48 -7.59
N SER A 457 25.34 0.86 -6.51
CA SER A 457 24.94 -0.07 -5.45
C SER A 457 23.88 -1.07 -5.92
N GLU A 458 22.94 -0.66 -6.77
CA GLU A 458 21.94 -1.54 -7.36
C GLU A 458 22.60 -2.57 -8.29
N GLN A 459 23.54 -2.15 -9.14
CA GLN A 459 24.30 -3.08 -9.98
C GLN A 459 25.05 -4.12 -9.14
N VAL A 460 25.77 -3.70 -8.09
CA VAL A 460 26.49 -4.62 -7.19
C VAL A 460 25.55 -5.56 -6.43
N LEU A 461 24.32 -5.15 -6.13
CA LEU A 461 23.29 -6.03 -5.54
C LEU A 461 22.75 -7.04 -6.56
N LYS A 462 22.57 -6.61 -7.82
CA LYS A 462 22.12 -7.47 -8.92
C LYS A 462 23.13 -8.56 -9.27
N GLU A 463 24.41 -8.21 -9.36
CA GLU A 463 25.52 -9.17 -9.57
C GLU A 463 25.60 -10.20 -8.43
N LYS A 464 25.37 -9.78 -7.17
CA LYS A 464 25.31 -10.70 -6.02
C LYS A 464 24.09 -11.61 -6.05
N LEU A 465 22.93 -11.09 -6.47
CA LEU A 465 21.71 -11.89 -6.60
C LEU A 465 21.85 -12.96 -7.68
N GLU A 466 22.47 -12.63 -8.82
CA GLU A 466 22.76 -13.58 -9.89
C GLU A 466 23.75 -14.66 -9.43
N ALA A 467 24.82 -14.28 -8.71
CA ALA A 467 25.79 -15.23 -8.15
C ALA A 467 25.15 -16.21 -7.15
N GLU A 468 24.28 -15.74 -6.24
CA GLU A 468 23.60 -16.62 -5.29
C GLU A 468 22.50 -17.46 -5.96
N GLN A 469 21.85 -16.96 -7.02
CA GLN A 469 20.91 -17.73 -7.83
C GLN A 469 21.58 -18.90 -8.55
N ILE A 470 22.78 -18.70 -9.13
CA ILE A 470 23.61 -19.77 -9.70
C ILE A 470 23.95 -20.81 -8.63
N ARG A 471 24.38 -20.35 -7.45
CA ARG A 471 24.70 -21.22 -6.31
C ARG A 471 23.50 -22.05 -5.82
N CYS A 472 22.29 -21.50 -5.84
CA CYS A 472 21.07 -22.26 -5.55
C CYS A 472 20.82 -23.38 -6.57
N VAL A 473 21.03 -23.13 -7.87
CA VAL A 473 20.92 -24.16 -8.92
C VAL A 473 21.96 -25.27 -8.75
N ASP A 474 23.19 -24.94 -8.37
CA ASP A 474 24.23 -25.93 -8.06
C ASP A 474 23.87 -26.79 -6.84
N LEU A 475 23.32 -26.18 -5.78
CA LEU A 475 22.86 -26.90 -4.58
C LEU A 475 21.65 -27.80 -4.88
N GLU A 476 20.73 -27.37 -5.74
CA GLU A 476 19.66 -28.22 -6.25
C GLU A 476 20.20 -29.42 -7.05
N SER A 477 21.20 -29.20 -7.91
CA SER A 477 21.85 -30.25 -8.70
C SER A 477 22.51 -31.30 -7.79
N GLN A 478 23.26 -30.85 -6.77
CA GLN A 478 23.84 -31.72 -5.75
C GLN A 478 22.76 -32.48 -4.95
N THR A 479 21.66 -31.82 -4.59
CA THR A 479 20.53 -32.44 -3.87
C THR A 479 19.88 -33.54 -4.72
N LYS A 480 19.67 -33.30 -6.02
CA LYS A 480 19.15 -34.30 -6.98
C LYS A 480 20.09 -35.51 -7.09
N GLN A 481 21.40 -35.30 -7.15
CA GLN A 481 22.41 -36.38 -7.17
C GLN A 481 22.51 -37.17 -5.84
N LEU A 482 22.20 -36.55 -4.70
CA LEU A 482 22.12 -37.26 -3.42
C LEU A 482 20.83 -38.10 -3.34
N LEU A 483 19.71 -37.60 -3.85
CA LEU A 483 18.45 -38.35 -3.92
C LEU A 483 18.54 -39.60 -4.83
N THR A 484 19.24 -39.54 -5.96
CA THR A 484 19.46 -40.75 -6.80
C THR A 484 20.30 -41.79 -6.06
N LYS A 485 21.39 -41.37 -5.41
CA LYS A 485 22.24 -42.26 -4.59
C LYS A 485 21.48 -42.89 -3.42
N ILE A 486 20.55 -42.16 -2.80
CA ILE A 486 19.66 -42.70 -1.76
C ILE A 486 18.70 -43.75 -2.36
N SER A 487 18.17 -43.53 -3.57
CA SER A 487 17.35 -44.53 -4.29
C SER A 487 18.15 -45.80 -4.62
N GLU A 488 19.40 -45.65 -5.07
CA GLU A 488 20.32 -46.77 -5.36
C GLU A 488 20.66 -47.57 -4.09
N LEU A 489 21.00 -46.89 -2.99
CA LEU A 489 21.24 -47.53 -1.69
C LEU A 489 20.00 -48.29 -1.18
N ASN A 490 18.80 -47.75 -1.36
CA ASN A 490 17.56 -48.44 -0.99
C ASN A 490 17.33 -49.72 -1.82
N LYS A 491 17.65 -49.71 -3.13
CA LYS A 491 17.57 -50.90 -3.99
C LYS A 491 18.57 -51.99 -3.56
N LEU A 492 19.82 -51.60 -3.29
CA LEU A 492 20.84 -52.50 -2.75
C LEU A 492 20.42 -53.04 -1.37
N GLN A 493 19.73 -52.25 -0.54
CA GLN A 493 19.21 -52.69 0.75
C GLN A 493 18.03 -53.68 0.61
N THR A 494 17.21 -53.61 -0.45
CA THR A 494 16.21 -54.65 -0.75
C THR A 494 16.86 -55.94 -1.27
N GLU A 495 17.80 -55.83 -2.21
CA GLU A 495 18.55 -56.97 -2.76
C GLU A 495 19.32 -57.73 -1.65
N VAL A 496 19.97 -57.01 -0.72
CA VAL A 496 20.64 -57.61 0.45
C VAL A 496 19.66 -58.27 1.44
N LYS A 497 18.38 -57.89 1.46
CA LYS A 497 17.35 -58.62 2.25
C LYS A 497 16.89 -59.89 1.53
N GLU A 498 16.66 -59.81 0.23
CA GLU A 498 16.25 -60.94 -0.60
C GLU A 498 17.34 -62.03 -0.64
N LEU A 499 18.60 -61.64 -0.84
CA LEU A 499 19.75 -62.55 -0.77
C LEU A 499 19.93 -63.18 0.63
N LYS A 500 19.57 -62.48 1.71
CA LYS A 500 19.58 -63.07 3.07
C LYS A 500 18.48 -64.12 3.24
N PHE A 501 17.26 -63.79 2.82
CA PHE A 501 16.13 -64.73 2.87
C PHE A 501 16.38 -65.99 2.02
N GLU A 502 17.01 -65.84 0.85
CA GLU A 502 17.39 -66.99 0.02
C GLU A 502 18.53 -67.82 0.64
N ASN A 503 19.52 -67.21 1.30
CA ASN A 503 20.53 -67.95 2.07
C ASN A 503 19.91 -68.72 3.26
N GLU A 504 18.93 -68.13 3.93
CA GLU A 504 18.16 -68.77 5.02
C GLU A 504 17.37 -69.97 4.48
N ARG A 505 16.63 -69.79 3.38
CA ARG A 505 15.89 -70.85 2.67
C ARG A 505 16.79 -71.99 2.18
N LEU A 506 17.98 -71.68 1.65
CA LEU A 506 18.97 -72.69 1.23
C LEU A 506 19.56 -73.43 2.44
N THR A 507 19.74 -72.75 3.58
CA THR A 507 20.18 -73.37 4.84
C THR A 507 19.13 -74.35 5.36
N GLU A 508 17.85 -73.99 5.34
CA GLU A 508 16.74 -74.90 5.67
C GLU A 508 16.69 -76.12 4.75
N GLN A 509 16.92 -75.95 3.44
CA GLN A 509 16.98 -77.07 2.49
C GLN A 509 18.17 -78.01 2.77
N LEU A 510 19.32 -77.47 3.20
CA LEU A 510 20.48 -78.27 3.63
C LEU A 510 20.22 -79.03 4.94
N VAL A 511 19.47 -78.45 5.88
CA VAL A 511 19.02 -79.16 7.10
C VAL A 511 18.04 -80.28 6.74
N SER A 512 17.00 -79.99 5.98
CA SER A 512 15.96 -80.97 5.62
C SER A 512 16.50 -82.14 4.77
N THR A 513 17.47 -81.89 3.89
CA THR A 513 18.15 -82.97 3.16
C THR A 513 19.06 -83.80 4.06
N LYS A 514 19.75 -83.19 5.04
CA LYS A 514 20.52 -83.90 6.06
C LYS A 514 19.64 -84.76 6.98
N GLU A 515 18.46 -84.27 7.37
CA GLU A 515 17.48 -85.04 8.14
C GLU A 515 16.90 -86.21 7.34
N ARG A 516 16.62 -86.03 6.04
CA ARG A 516 16.21 -87.15 5.16
C ARG A 516 17.27 -88.25 5.06
N VAL A 517 18.56 -87.90 5.03
CA VAL A 517 19.67 -88.88 5.03
C VAL A 517 19.84 -89.58 6.40
N ALA A 518 19.28 -89.01 7.47
CA ALA A 518 19.24 -89.63 8.80
C ALA A 518 17.96 -90.45 9.08
N GLY A 519 17.00 -90.48 8.14
CA GLY A 519 15.67 -91.08 8.33
C GLY A 519 15.53 -92.56 7.97
N ASP A 520 16.43 -93.11 7.14
CA ASP A 520 16.44 -94.53 6.75
C ASP A 520 17.51 -95.30 7.56
N GLY A 521 17.10 -95.99 8.62
CA GLY A 521 18.03 -96.77 9.47
C GLY A 521 17.36 -97.41 10.68
N GLN A 522 16.72 -98.57 10.50
CA GLN A 522 15.88 -99.20 11.52
C GLN A 522 16.56 -100.38 12.28
N GLU A 523 16.94 -100.11 13.54
CA GLU A 523 16.65 -100.94 14.74
C GLU A 523 17.36 -102.31 15.00
N ILE A 524 17.37 -102.71 16.30
CA ILE A 524 17.72 -104.03 16.93
C ILE A 524 19.18 -104.57 16.71
N VAL A 525 19.95 -105.05 17.70
CA VAL A 525 19.76 -106.22 18.62
C VAL A 525 20.61 -106.14 19.92
N HIS A 526 20.12 -106.84 20.97
CA HIS A 526 20.64 -107.21 22.32
C HIS A 526 22.17 -107.48 22.47
N GLN A 527 22.82 -107.52 23.66
CA GLN A 527 22.57 -108.28 24.93
C GLN A 527 23.46 -107.72 26.09
N ASN A 528 23.44 -108.13 27.38
CA ASN A 528 22.45 -108.65 28.38
C ASN A 528 23.15 -108.71 29.79
N GLY A 529 22.40 -108.87 30.90
CA GLY A 529 22.91 -109.14 32.28
C GLY A 529 22.96 -107.90 33.20
N GLU A 530 22.35 -107.78 34.39
CA GLU A 530 21.89 -108.68 35.49
C GLU A 530 22.89 -108.94 36.66
N VAL A 531 22.33 -109.32 37.81
CA VAL A 531 22.97 -109.90 39.02
C VAL A 531 23.72 -108.98 40.00
N ASN A 532 22.91 -108.22 40.75
CA ASN A 532 22.92 -108.15 42.23
C ASN A 532 23.96 -108.99 43.03
N GLY A 533 24.87 -108.32 43.77
CA GLY A 533 25.14 -108.70 45.18
C GLY A 533 26.57 -108.99 45.67
N LYS A 534 27.14 -108.01 46.41
CA LYS A 534 28.27 -108.11 47.40
C LYS A 534 29.70 -108.31 46.86
N PRO A 535 30.74 -107.81 47.57
CA PRO A 535 30.77 -106.59 48.39
C PRO A 535 32.00 -105.69 48.12
N GLN A 536 31.86 -104.42 48.51
CA GLN A 536 32.94 -103.51 48.90
C GLN A 536 33.96 -103.05 47.83
N ASP A 537 33.65 -101.85 47.34
CA ASP A 537 34.55 -100.70 47.28
C ASP A 537 35.40 -100.47 46.01
N GLU A 538 35.98 -101.47 45.33
CA GLU A 538 37.05 -101.15 44.33
C GLU A 538 36.57 -100.64 42.95
N ASP A 539 35.63 -101.30 42.26
CA ASP A 539 35.04 -100.73 41.02
C ASP A 539 34.04 -99.60 41.31
N ILE A 540 33.51 -99.57 42.54
CA ILE A 540 32.79 -98.40 43.07
C ILE A 540 33.75 -97.20 43.08
N LEU A 541 35.02 -97.37 43.48
CA LEU A 541 36.01 -96.30 43.55
C LEU A 541 36.26 -95.63 42.19
N LYS A 542 36.44 -96.40 41.11
CA LYS A 542 36.62 -95.84 39.76
C LYS A 542 35.37 -95.13 39.26
N SER A 543 34.20 -95.73 39.47
CA SER A 543 32.92 -95.11 39.10
C SER A 543 32.58 -93.90 39.98
N ILE A 544 33.17 -93.78 41.17
CA ILE A 544 33.18 -92.55 41.97
C ILE A 544 34.17 -91.56 41.37
N GLU A 545 35.43 -91.89 41.10
CA GLU A 545 36.42 -90.97 40.52
C GLU A 545 35.97 -90.33 39.19
N GLU A 546 35.29 -91.08 38.31
CA GLU A 546 34.73 -90.54 37.07
C GLU A 546 33.57 -89.57 37.34
N LYS A 547 32.68 -89.91 38.29
CA LYS A 547 31.61 -88.99 38.72
C LYS A 547 32.17 -87.77 39.43
N ASP A 548 33.24 -87.92 40.20
CA ASP A 548 33.95 -86.85 40.91
C ASP A 548 34.63 -85.88 39.94
N LYS A 549 35.23 -86.40 38.86
CA LYS A 549 35.76 -85.57 37.76
C LYS A 549 34.64 -84.80 37.07
N LEU A 550 33.56 -85.48 36.68
CA LEU A 550 32.39 -84.84 36.07
C LEU A 550 31.73 -83.82 37.01
N LEU A 551 31.67 -84.11 38.31
CA LEU A 551 31.12 -83.22 39.33
C LEU A 551 32.01 -81.98 39.51
N LYS A 552 33.34 -82.13 39.55
CA LYS A 552 34.29 -81.00 39.54
C LYS A 552 34.19 -80.15 38.27
N GLU A 553 34.00 -80.77 37.10
CA GLU A 553 33.72 -80.03 35.86
C GLU A 553 32.39 -79.26 35.93
N LYS A 554 31.34 -79.84 36.51
CA LYS A 554 30.06 -79.15 36.75
C LYS A 554 30.18 -78.05 37.80
N GLU A 555 30.99 -78.22 38.86
CA GLU A 555 31.27 -77.19 39.85
C GLU A 555 32.01 -76.01 39.20
N VAL A 556 33.05 -76.24 38.39
CA VAL A 556 33.75 -75.20 37.64
C VAL A 556 32.80 -74.46 36.70
N LEU A 557 31.95 -75.18 35.96
CA LEU A 557 30.93 -74.56 35.09
C LEU A 557 29.87 -73.77 35.88
N LEU A 558 29.48 -74.22 37.07
CA LEU A 558 28.55 -73.50 37.96
C LEU A 558 29.20 -72.24 38.54
N ILE A 559 30.47 -72.30 38.93
CA ILE A 559 31.25 -71.15 39.38
C ILE A 559 31.34 -70.11 38.25
N GLN A 560 31.73 -70.54 37.05
CA GLN A 560 31.88 -69.64 35.90
C GLN A 560 30.54 -69.06 35.42
N LEU A 561 29.46 -69.84 35.42
CA LEU A 561 28.11 -69.35 35.12
C LEU A 561 27.60 -68.37 36.20
N ASN A 562 27.92 -68.59 37.48
CA ASN A 562 27.60 -67.67 38.57
C ASN A 562 28.43 -66.37 38.47
N GLU A 563 29.71 -66.45 38.13
CA GLU A 563 30.53 -65.28 37.82
C GLU A 563 29.92 -64.46 36.67
N ASP A 564 29.58 -65.10 35.55
CA ASP A 564 29.03 -64.41 34.38
C ASP A 564 27.63 -63.85 34.66
N LEU A 565 26.80 -64.56 35.42
CA LEU A 565 25.54 -64.03 35.95
C LEU A 565 25.77 -62.77 36.80
N ASN A 566 26.81 -62.74 37.63
CA ASN A 566 27.13 -61.58 38.47
C ASN A 566 27.75 -60.43 37.65
N LYS A 567 28.56 -60.72 36.62
CA LYS A 567 29.04 -59.72 35.63
C LYS A 567 27.85 -59.08 34.87
N GLN A 568 26.85 -59.88 34.46
CA GLN A 568 25.64 -59.35 33.82
C GLN A 568 24.76 -58.56 34.79
N LYS A 569 24.56 -59.01 36.04
CA LYS A 569 23.86 -58.22 37.08
C LYS A 569 24.52 -56.87 37.31
N ALA A 570 25.85 -56.82 37.42
CA ALA A 570 26.60 -55.57 37.56
C ALA A 570 26.39 -54.64 36.35
N LYS A 571 26.44 -55.19 35.12
CA LYS A 571 26.19 -54.44 33.89
C LYS A 571 24.75 -53.90 33.81
N ILE A 572 23.75 -54.69 34.23
CA ILE A 572 22.34 -54.26 34.32
C ILE A 572 22.20 -53.14 35.37
N SER A 573 22.89 -53.23 36.50
CA SER A 573 22.90 -52.18 37.53
C SER A 573 23.45 -50.86 36.98
N LEU A 574 24.63 -50.88 36.33
CA LEU A 574 25.25 -49.68 35.74
C LEU A 574 24.41 -49.07 34.62
N LEU A 575 23.78 -49.89 33.77
CA LEU A 575 22.87 -49.41 32.74
C LEU A 575 21.58 -48.80 33.34
N SER A 576 21.07 -49.36 34.44
CA SER A 576 19.91 -48.82 35.15
C SER A 576 20.23 -47.48 35.82
N GLU A 577 21.43 -47.37 36.41
CA GLU A 577 21.95 -46.14 37.02
C GLU A 577 22.13 -45.03 35.98
N GLU A 578 22.74 -45.32 34.82
CA GLU A 578 22.87 -44.30 33.76
C GLU A 578 21.52 -43.93 33.13
N ILE A 579 20.57 -44.88 33.01
CA ILE A 579 19.19 -44.56 32.59
C ILE A 579 18.54 -43.59 33.59
N GLU A 580 18.69 -43.79 34.89
CA GLU A 580 18.12 -42.89 35.90
C GLU A 580 18.84 -41.53 35.93
N ASN A 581 20.16 -41.51 35.80
CA ASN A 581 20.93 -40.28 35.61
C ASN A 581 20.46 -39.49 34.37
N GLN A 582 20.15 -40.17 33.26
CA GLN A 582 19.63 -39.51 32.06
C GLN A 582 18.19 -39.03 32.23
N LYS A 583 17.32 -39.74 32.97
CA LYS A 583 16.00 -39.23 33.37
C LYS A 583 16.12 -37.98 34.24
N GLN A 584 17.00 -37.98 35.24
CA GLN A 584 17.24 -36.80 36.08
C GLN A 584 17.73 -35.62 35.25
N LYS A 585 18.76 -35.81 34.40
CA LYS A 585 19.26 -34.79 33.46
C LYS A 585 18.12 -34.27 32.56
N ASN A 586 17.23 -35.14 32.06
CA ASN A 586 16.08 -34.73 31.24
C ASN A 586 15.04 -33.94 32.04
N ASN A 587 14.74 -34.33 33.29
CA ASN A 587 13.83 -33.63 34.18
C ASN A 587 14.38 -32.25 34.59
N GLU A 588 15.66 -32.16 34.92
CA GLU A 588 16.34 -30.88 35.16
C GLU A 588 16.31 -29.99 33.92
N LEU A 589 16.51 -30.53 32.71
CA LEU A 589 16.40 -29.77 31.46
C LEU A 589 14.96 -29.31 31.20
N ARG A 590 13.94 -30.13 31.50
CA ARG A 590 12.53 -29.70 31.45
C ARG A 590 12.26 -28.57 32.44
N GLU A 591 12.77 -28.65 33.67
CA GLU A 591 12.59 -27.61 34.68
C GLU A 591 13.31 -26.31 34.30
N LYS A 592 14.55 -26.40 33.79
CA LYS A 592 15.34 -25.26 33.30
C LYS A 592 14.67 -24.62 32.07
N ASN A 593 14.16 -25.41 31.12
CA ASN A 593 13.41 -24.92 29.96
C ASN A 593 12.05 -24.33 30.36
N TRP A 594 11.35 -24.91 31.33
CA TRP A 594 10.09 -24.37 31.84
C TRP A 594 10.32 -23.03 32.56
N LYS A 595 11.35 -22.92 33.39
CA LYS A 595 11.77 -21.65 34.03
C LYS A 595 12.20 -20.60 33.01
N ALA A 596 12.92 -20.99 31.96
CA ALA A 596 13.27 -20.10 30.86
C ALA A 596 12.03 -19.63 30.08
N MET A 597 11.06 -20.52 29.83
CA MET A 597 9.82 -20.18 29.14
C MET A 597 8.89 -19.29 29.99
N ASP A 598 8.79 -19.52 31.29
CA ASP A 598 8.05 -18.63 32.20
C ASP A 598 8.73 -17.25 32.31
N ALA A 599 10.06 -17.20 32.44
CA ALA A 599 10.82 -15.94 32.41
C ALA A 599 10.62 -15.18 31.09
N LEU A 600 10.64 -15.88 29.95
CA LEU A 600 10.37 -15.30 28.63
C LEU A 600 8.92 -14.79 28.54
N THR A 601 7.94 -15.59 28.97
CA THR A 601 6.51 -15.23 28.97
C THR A 601 6.24 -14.02 29.88
N ASN A 602 6.96 -13.88 30.98
CA ASN A 602 6.82 -12.74 31.89
C ASN A 602 7.56 -11.50 31.37
N ALA A 603 8.70 -11.64 30.69
CA ALA A 603 9.35 -10.56 29.96
C ALA A 603 8.48 -10.05 28.80
N GLU A 604 7.85 -10.95 28.05
CA GLU A 604 6.90 -10.64 26.97
C GLU A 604 5.69 -9.84 27.50
N LYS A 605 5.06 -10.27 28.60
CA LYS A 605 3.98 -9.49 29.25
C LYS A 605 4.42 -8.10 29.69
N ILE A 606 5.64 -7.96 30.22
CA ILE A 606 6.18 -6.66 30.65
C ILE A 606 6.43 -5.75 29.44
N ALA A 607 6.91 -6.30 28.32
CA ALA A 607 7.02 -5.56 27.07
C ALA A 607 5.64 -5.18 26.50
N GLU A 608 4.67 -6.09 26.50
CA GLU A 608 3.31 -5.85 26.01
C GLU A 608 2.57 -4.79 26.84
N LEU A 609 2.82 -4.73 28.16
CA LEU A 609 2.32 -3.65 29.03
C LEU A 609 2.97 -2.31 28.70
N LYS A 610 4.30 -2.24 28.55
CA LYS A 610 4.99 -0.99 28.16
C LYS A 610 4.56 -0.48 26.79
N ILE A 611 4.32 -1.38 25.83
CA ILE A 611 3.79 -1.02 24.50
C ILE A 611 2.40 -0.38 24.65
N LYS A 612 1.53 -0.93 25.51
CA LYS A 612 0.19 -0.34 25.78
C LYS A 612 0.29 1.01 26.49
N GLU A 613 1.19 1.16 27.45
CA GLU A 613 1.46 2.44 28.12
C GLU A 613 1.91 3.51 27.10
N ILE A 614 2.89 3.19 26.24
CA ILE A 614 3.36 4.07 25.16
C ILE A 614 2.24 4.39 24.16
N GLN A 615 1.43 3.41 23.78
CA GLN A 615 0.26 3.61 22.91
C GLN A 615 -0.73 4.60 23.55
N THR A 616 -1.15 4.37 24.79
CA THR A 616 -2.09 5.28 25.49
C THR A 616 -1.51 6.69 25.68
N TYR A 617 -0.20 6.83 25.90
CA TYR A 617 0.47 8.13 25.97
C TYR A 617 0.48 8.83 24.59
N SER A 618 0.74 8.09 23.50
CA SER A 618 0.67 8.65 22.15
C SER A 618 -0.76 9.02 21.73
N GLU A 619 -1.77 8.22 22.09
CA GLU A 619 -3.19 8.53 21.87
C GLU A 619 -3.61 9.77 22.65
N GLN A 620 -3.20 9.91 23.92
CA GLN A 620 -3.48 11.10 24.72
C GLN A 620 -2.81 12.36 24.15
N ASN A 621 -1.55 12.28 23.74
CA ASN A 621 -0.86 13.40 23.10
C ASN A 621 -1.51 13.78 21.75
N LEU A 622 -1.89 12.80 20.94
CA LEU A 622 -2.57 13.05 19.67
C LEU A 622 -3.93 13.72 19.91
N LEU A 623 -4.70 13.27 20.91
CA LEU A 623 -5.98 13.87 21.29
C LEU A 623 -5.79 15.31 21.83
N GLN A 624 -4.72 15.57 22.58
CA GLN A 624 -4.38 16.93 23.02
C GLN A 624 -4.01 17.83 21.83
N VAL A 625 -3.14 17.37 20.92
CA VAL A 625 -2.73 18.13 19.73
C VAL A 625 -3.94 18.39 18.81
N GLN A 626 -4.83 17.41 18.64
CA GLN A 626 -6.11 17.59 17.94
C GLN A 626 -6.96 18.66 18.61
N LYS A 627 -7.15 18.61 19.93
CA LYS A 627 -7.92 19.63 20.67
C LYS A 627 -7.29 21.02 20.60
N GLU A 628 -5.97 21.14 20.73
CA GLU A 628 -5.26 22.41 20.56
C GLU A 628 -5.37 22.94 19.13
N TYR A 629 -5.43 22.05 18.13
CA TYR A 629 -5.65 22.42 16.73
C TYR A 629 -7.10 22.87 16.49
N GLU A 630 -8.10 22.16 17.03
CA GLU A 630 -9.51 22.57 17.01
C GLU A 630 -9.71 23.93 17.70
N GLU A 631 -9.08 24.16 18.85
CA GLU A 631 -9.14 25.42 19.58
C GLU A 631 -8.44 26.56 18.81
N LYS A 632 -7.30 26.29 18.14
CA LYS A 632 -6.66 27.25 17.21
C LYS A 632 -7.54 27.52 15.98
N LEU A 633 -8.21 26.51 15.43
CA LEU A 633 -9.09 26.61 14.28
C LEU A 633 -10.35 27.42 14.62
N GLN A 634 -10.95 27.18 15.79
CA GLN A 634 -12.11 27.92 16.29
C GLN A 634 -11.77 29.39 16.60
N ASN A 635 -10.62 29.65 17.23
CA ASN A 635 -10.12 31.01 17.44
C ASN A 635 -9.77 31.73 16.12
N THR A 636 -9.27 31.02 15.11
CA THR A 636 -9.04 31.57 13.76
C THR A 636 -10.35 31.84 13.02
N SER A 637 -11.35 30.96 13.16
CA SER A 637 -12.70 31.15 12.59
C SER A 637 -13.44 32.35 13.18
N ASN A 638 -13.08 32.78 14.39
CA ASN A 638 -13.61 33.97 15.04
C ASN A 638 -12.85 35.26 14.68
N SER A 639 -11.82 35.20 13.82
CA SER A 639 -11.15 36.40 13.31
C SER A 639 -11.90 36.98 12.12
N ALA A 640 -12.22 38.28 12.19
CA ALA A 640 -12.86 39.01 11.08
C ALA A 640 -12.05 38.98 9.77
N GLN A 641 -10.73 38.76 9.84
CA GLN A 641 -9.88 38.59 8.66
C GLN A 641 -10.21 37.30 7.88
N THR A 642 -10.65 36.25 8.55
CA THR A 642 -10.97 34.95 7.94
C THR A 642 -12.30 35.04 7.17
N GLU A 643 -13.29 35.75 7.72
CA GLU A 643 -14.57 36.03 7.04
C GLU A 643 -14.39 37.01 5.86
N GLU A 644 -13.52 38.01 6.01
CA GLU A 644 -13.12 38.94 4.93
C GLU A 644 -12.40 38.22 3.78
N LEU A 645 -11.50 37.29 4.09
CA LEU A 645 -10.82 36.46 3.08
C LEU A 645 -11.80 35.51 2.38
N LEU A 646 -12.71 34.87 3.11
CA LEU A 646 -13.77 34.05 2.51
C LEU A 646 -14.65 34.87 1.54
N LYS A 647 -15.07 36.08 1.91
CA LYS A 647 -15.84 36.97 1.02
C LYS A 647 -15.06 37.40 -0.23
N ARG A 648 -13.73 37.53 -0.14
CA ARG A 648 -12.86 37.82 -1.29
C ARG A 648 -12.69 36.59 -2.20
N ILE A 649 -12.58 35.40 -1.62
CA ILE A 649 -12.52 34.13 -2.35
C ILE A 649 -13.84 33.90 -3.10
N THR A 650 -15.00 33.95 -2.42
CA THR A 650 -16.30 33.74 -3.08
C THR A 650 -16.56 34.79 -4.16
N LYS A 651 -16.15 36.05 -3.97
CA LYS A 651 -16.25 37.07 -5.02
C LYS A 651 -15.33 36.78 -6.21
N ALA A 652 -14.14 36.25 -5.99
CA ALA A 652 -13.25 35.82 -7.07
C ALA A 652 -13.79 34.58 -7.81
N GLU A 653 -14.43 33.66 -7.10
CA GLU A 653 -15.15 32.51 -7.66
C GLU A 653 -16.36 32.95 -8.50
N ASP A 654 -17.18 33.88 -8.03
CA ASP A 654 -18.28 34.49 -8.78
C ASP A 654 -17.78 35.23 -10.05
N GLU A 655 -16.69 36.01 -9.94
CA GLU A 655 -16.07 36.68 -11.08
C GLU A 655 -15.45 35.70 -12.09
N ALA A 656 -14.88 34.59 -11.64
CA ALA A 656 -14.37 33.53 -12.50
C ALA A 656 -15.51 32.77 -13.19
N ALA A 657 -16.55 32.39 -12.46
CA ALA A 657 -17.74 31.74 -13.00
C ALA A 657 -18.42 32.61 -14.05
N LYS A 658 -18.52 33.93 -13.81
CA LYS A 658 -19.07 34.89 -14.78
C LYS A 658 -18.23 34.93 -16.07
N ARG A 659 -16.90 35.06 -15.98
CA ARG A 659 -16.00 34.99 -17.16
C ARG A 659 -16.17 33.69 -17.93
N LEU A 660 -16.37 32.57 -17.25
CA LEU A 660 -16.59 31.25 -17.86
C LEU A 660 -17.96 31.18 -18.56
N THR A 661 -19.02 31.79 -18.02
CA THR A 661 -20.29 31.93 -18.73
C THR A 661 -20.20 32.86 -19.94
N ASP A 662 -19.49 33.99 -19.83
CA ASP A 662 -19.31 34.94 -20.94
C ASP A 662 -18.51 34.29 -22.10
N TYR A 663 -17.45 33.55 -21.80
CA TYR A 663 -16.69 32.76 -22.77
C TYR A 663 -17.55 31.68 -23.46
N ASN A 664 -18.38 30.95 -22.71
CA ASN A 664 -19.29 29.96 -23.30
C ASN A 664 -20.35 30.60 -24.21
N ASN A 665 -20.84 31.80 -23.87
CA ASN A 665 -21.76 32.56 -24.73
C ASN A 665 -21.08 33.01 -26.04
N GLU A 666 -19.82 33.46 -25.98
CA GLU A 666 -19.01 33.80 -27.16
C GLU A 666 -18.77 32.57 -28.04
N LEU A 667 -18.43 31.42 -27.43
CA LEU A 667 -18.26 30.15 -28.15
C LEU A 667 -19.56 29.69 -28.85
N GLU A 668 -20.72 29.85 -28.21
CA GLU A 668 -22.01 29.50 -28.83
C GLU A 668 -22.43 30.49 -29.94
N LYS A 669 -21.97 31.74 -29.88
CA LYS A 669 -22.10 32.74 -30.95
C LYS A 669 -21.19 32.42 -32.13
N ASN A 670 -19.94 32.02 -31.88
CA ASN A 670 -19.00 31.62 -32.94
C ASN A 670 -19.49 30.39 -33.71
N LYS A 671 -20.01 29.36 -33.02
CA LYS A 671 -20.65 28.20 -33.67
C LYS A 671 -21.84 28.57 -34.58
N LYS A 672 -22.60 29.61 -34.23
CA LYS A 672 -23.70 30.11 -35.08
C LYS A 672 -23.17 30.83 -36.31
N LEU A 673 -22.12 31.64 -36.17
CA LEU A 673 -21.42 32.28 -37.29
C LEU A 673 -20.81 31.24 -38.24
N GLU A 674 -20.16 30.21 -37.71
CA GLU A 674 -19.63 29.06 -38.46
C GLU A 674 -20.73 28.36 -39.28
N SER A 675 -21.90 28.10 -38.68
CA SER A 675 -23.04 27.49 -39.37
C SER A 675 -23.67 28.37 -40.46
N GLU A 676 -23.60 29.70 -40.33
CA GLU A 676 -24.00 30.64 -41.39
C GLU A 676 -22.91 30.72 -42.49
N LEU A 677 -21.63 30.56 -42.15
CA LEU A 677 -20.53 30.50 -43.12
C LEU A 677 -20.66 29.26 -44.02
N ASP A 678 -20.94 28.09 -43.44
CA ASP A 678 -21.24 26.85 -44.17
C ASP A 678 -22.46 27.01 -45.08
N ARG A 679 -23.51 27.66 -44.58
CA ARG A 679 -24.75 27.96 -45.34
C ARG A 679 -24.48 28.89 -46.53
N ILE A 680 -23.64 29.91 -46.36
CA ILE A 680 -23.21 30.83 -47.43
C ILE A 680 -22.33 30.08 -48.44
N SER A 681 -21.39 29.24 -47.97
CA SER A 681 -20.54 28.39 -48.80
C SER A 681 -21.35 27.44 -49.68
N ALA A 682 -22.36 26.77 -49.11
CA ALA A 682 -23.29 25.91 -49.85
C ALA A 682 -24.11 26.69 -50.90
N LEU A 683 -24.58 27.91 -50.56
CA LEU A 683 -25.33 28.76 -51.48
C LEU A 683 -24.48 29.29 -52.64
N ASN A 684 -23.22 29.66 -52.37
CA ASN A 684 -22.26 30.03 -53.40
C ASN A 684 -21.97 28.84 -54.32
N LYS A 685 -21.70 27.65 -53.77
CA LYS A 685 -21.49 26.42 -54.56
C LYS A 685 -22.69 26.08 -55.45
N SER A 686 -23.92 26.26 -54.97
CA SER A 686 -25.13 26.12 -55.78
C SER A 686 -25.27 27.21 -56.85
N SER A 687 -24.72 28.40 -56.63
CA SER A 687 -24.73 29.50 -57.59
C SER A 687 -23.69 29.29 -58.69
N ASP A 688 -22.49 28.84 -58.34
CA ASP A 688 -21.39 28.56 -59.27
C ASP A 688 -21.74 27.36 -60.19
N LEU A 689 -22.42 26.32 -59.67
CA LEU A 689 -23.01 25.24 -60.49
C LEU A 689 -23.98 25.79 -61.55
N ARG A 690 -24.90 26.68 -61.15
CA ARG A 690 -25.89 27.28 -62.05
C ARG A 690 -25.27 28.26 -63.07
N ILE A 691 -24.12 28.85 -62.74
CA ILE A 691 -23.31 29.61 -63.69
C ILE A 691 -22.72 28.65 -64.74
N SER A 692 -22.14 27.53 -64.33
CA SER A 692 -21.57 26.53 -65.25
C SER A 692 -22.61 25.88 -66.17
N GLU A 693 -23.83 25.62 -65.67
CA GLU A 693 -24.96 25.19 -66.51
C GLU A 693 -25.30 26.23 -67.59
N MET A 694 -25.34 27.52 -67.22
CA MET A 694 -25.65 28.62 -68.14
C MET A 694 -24.51 28.86 -69.16
N GLU A 695 -23.25 28.72 -68.74
CA GLU A 695 -22.08 28.77 -69.63
C GLU A 695 -22.13 27.64 -70.68
N LYS A 696 -22.51 26.43 -70.28
CA LYS A 696 -22.71 25.31 -71.21
C LYS A 696 -23.83 25.59 -72.22
N SER A 697 -24.97 26.14 -71.79
CA SER A 697 -26.05 26.51 -72.73
C SER A 697 -25.67 27.68 -73.65
N ILE A 698 -24.81 28.60 -73.22
CA ILE A 698 -24.24 29.63 -74.12
C ILE A 698 -23.36 28.96 -75.19
N GLN A 699 -22.48 28.04 -74.79
CA GLN A 699 -21.60 27.32 -75.72
C GLN A 699 -22.38 26.45 -76.73
N GLU A 700 -23.48 25.83 -76.30
CA GLU A 700 -24.39 25.09 -77.19
C GLU A 700 -25.05 26.01 -78.24
N LEU A 701 -25.47 27.23 -77.85
CA LEU A 701 -26.02 28.23 -78.77
C LEU A 701 -24.96 28.83 -79.71
N GLU A 702 -23.72 29.03 -79.26
CA GLU A 702 -22.61 29.49 -80.10
C GLU A 702 -22.30 28.50 -81.24
N VAL A 703 -22.40 27.19 -80.96
CA VAL A 703 -22.25 26.14 -81.97
C VAL A 703 -23.42 26.17 -82.98
N GLU A 704 -24.66 26.34 -82.53
CA GLU A 704 -25.83 26.45 -83.43
C GLU A 704 -25.78 27.70 -84.32
N VAL A 705 -25.31 28.83 -83.78
CA VAL A 705 -25.05 30.06 -84.55
C VAL A 705 -23.95 29.83 -85.60
N SER A 706 -22.84 29.20 -85.23
CA SER A 706 -21.76 28.87 -86.18
C SER A 706 -22.20 27.90 -87.29
N GLU A 707 -23.05 26.93 -86.96
CA GLU A 707 -23.60 25.99 -87.94
C GLU A 707 -24.60 26.66 -88.90
N THR A 708 -25.48 27.53 -88.39
CA THR A 708 -26.44 28.29 -89.23
C THR A 708 -25.76 29.34 -90.11
N GLN A 709 -24.71 30.01 -89.61
CA GLN A 709 -23.81 30.83 -90.42
C GLN A 709 -23.17 30.03 -91.56
N SER A 710 -22.61 28.85 -91.24
CA SER A 710 -21.97 27.96 -92.22
C SER A 710 -22.94 27.46 -93.30
N LYS A 711 -24.16 27.05 -92.90
CA LYS A 711 -25.26 26.68 -93.81
C LYS A 711 -25.64 27.85 -94.74
N THR A 712 -25.61 29.08 -94.24
CA THR A 712 -25.94 30.27 -95.03
C THR A 712 -24.85 30.59 -96.06
N LYS A 713 -23.56 30.57 -95.67
CA LYS A 713 -22.43 30.72 -96.61
C LYS A 713 -22.54 29.72 -97.77
N ALA A 714 -22.74 28.44 -97.46
CA ALA A 714 -22.84 27.37 -98.45
C ALA A 714 -24.07 27.50 -99.37
N CYS A 715 -25.21 27.98 -98.85
CA CYS A 715 -26.41 28.22 -99.67
C CYS A 715 -26.17 29.35 -100.69
N LEU A 716 -25.53 30.44 -100.26
CA LEU A 716 -25.24 31.61 -101.09
C LEU A 716 -24.20 31.31 -102.19
N GLN A 717 -23.13 30.57 -101.88
CA GLN A 717 -22.16 30.10 -102.89
C GLN A 717 -22.80 29.16 -103.94
N ARG A 718 -23.82 28.39 -103.57
CA ARG A 718 -24.58 27.55 -104.51
C ARG A 718 -25.51 28.35 -105.44
N ILE A 719 -25.97 29.53 -105.00
CA ILE A 719 -26.85 30.41 -105.80
C ILE A 719 -26.05 31.22 -106.82
N HIS A 720 -24.82 31.62 -106.48
CA HIS A 720 -23.91 32.34 -107.39
C HIS A 720 -22.53 31.64 -107.44
N PRO A 721 -22.38 30.56 -108.23
CA PRO A 721 -21.15 29.76 -108.29
C PRO A 721 -19.91 30.52 -108.80
N ASP A 722 -20.13 31.58 -109.58
CA ASP A 722 -19.06 32.42 -110.16
C ASP A 722 -18.43 33.39 -109.15
N ILE A 723 -18.99 33.50 -107.93
CA ILE A 723 -18.52 34.39 -106.86
C ILE A 723 -17.67 33.60 -105.86
N VAL A 724 -16.34 33.67 -106.03
CA VAL A 724 -15.36 32.96 -105.19
C VAL A 724 -14.78 33.89 -104.12
N ILE A 725 -15.13 33.63 -102.86
CA ILE A 725 -14.74 34.44 -101.70
C ILE A 725 -14.08 33.56 -100.64
N ASP A 726 -12.98 34.06 -100.07
CA ASP A 726 -12.18 33.40 -99.04
C ASP A 726 -13.04 32.93 -97.85
N SER A 727 -13.09 31.62 -97.63
CA SER A 727 -13.91 30.99 -96.59
C SER A 727 -13.43 31.30 -95.16
N SER A 728 -12.18 31.74 -94.99
CA SER A 728 -11.58 32.06 -93.68
C SER A 728 -12.09 33.35 -93.04
N LEU A 729 -12.77 34.22 -93.81
CA LEU A 729 -13.32 35.48 -93.31
C LEU A 729 -14.42 35.27 -92.25
N PRO A 730 -14.48 36.12 -91.19
CA PRO A 730 -15.62 36.18 -90.27
C PRO A 730 -16.95 36.29 -91.01
N TYR A 731 -18.04 35.76 -90.42
CA TYR A 731 -19.31 35.60 -91.12
C TYR A 731 -19.85 36.91 -91.72
N ASP A 732 -19.85 37.99 -90.94
CA ASP A 732 -20.40 39.28 -91.38
C ASP A 732 -19.56 39.90 -92.50
N THR A 733 -18.23 39.95 -92.33
CA THR A 733 -17.29 40.45 -93.36
C THR A 733 -17.32 39.62 -94.65
N TRP A 734 -17.54 38.31 -94.52
CA TRP A 734 -17.75 37.42 -95.67
C TRP A 734 -19.06 37.74 -96.41
N LEU A 735 -20.12 38.06 -95.67
CA LEU A 735 -21.44 38.39 -96.22
C LEU A 735 -21.43 39.78 -96.88
N GLU A 736 -20.67 40.73 -96.35
CA GLU A 736 -20.43 42.06 -96.95
C GLU A 736 -19.71 41.93 -98.30
N GLU A 737 -18.60 41.19 -98.37
CA GLU A 737 -17.86 40.98 -99.63
C GLU A 737 -18.70 40.19 -100.65
N TYR A 738 -19.51 39.22 -100.20
CA TYR A 738 -20.48 38.51 -101.05
C TYR A 738 -21.52 39.47 -101.64
N THR A 739 -22.11 40.34 -100.81
CA THR A 739 -23.09 41.34 -101.25
C THR A 739 -22.47 42.31 -102.25
N LYS A 740 -21.23 42.75 -102.01
CA LYS A 740 -20.44 43.60 -102.90
C LYS A 740 -20.19 42.95 -104.26
N GLN A 741 -19.68 41.71 -104.29
CA GLN A 741 -19.42 41.01 -105.57
C GLN A 741 -20.71 40.64 -106.32
N ALA A 742 -21.78 40.25 -105.61
CA ALA A 742 -23.09 40.02 -106.22
C ALA A 742 -23.66 41.29 -106.84
N SER A 743 -23.52 42.46 -106.18
CA SER A 743 -23.99 43.75 -106.73
C SER A 743 -23.28 44.16 -108.02
N LEU A 744 -22.01 43.77 -108.21
CA LEU A 744 -21.25 44.01 -109.44
C LEU A 744 -21.71 43.11 -110.59
N ALA A 745 -22.12 41.87 -110.30
CA ALA A 745 -22.60 40.92 -111.31
C ALA A 745 -23.97 41.28 -111.92
N VAL A 746 -24.75 42.15 -111.27
CA VAL A 746 -26.14 42.47 -111.66
C VAL A 746 -26.25 43.64 -112.66
N GLN A 747 -25.19 44.40 -112.93
CA GLN A 747 -25.26 45.65 -113.72
C GLN A 747 -25.23 45.47 -115.26
N VAL A 748 -26.16 44.69 -115.84
CA VAL A 748 -26.38 44.66 -117.31
C VAL A 748 -27.87 44.57 -117.69
N ALA A 749 -28.60 45.70 -117.63
CA ALA A 749 -29.77 46.00 -118.48
C ALA A 749 -30.30 47.43 -118.23
N PRO A 750 -30.69 48.21 -119.27
CA PRO A 750 -31.33 49.52 -119.10
C PRO A 750 -32.85 49.52 -119.42
N SER A 751 -33.62 50.35 -118.72
CA SER A 751 -34.85 50.98 -119.25
C SER A 751 -35.23 52.22 -118.43
N ASN A 752 -35.96 53.15 -119.04
CA ASN A 752 -36.55 54.32 -118.39
C ASN A 752 -37.88 53.97 -117.71
N GLY A 753 -38.33 54.77 -116.73
CA GLY A 753 -39.77 54.91 -116.49
C GLY A 753 -40.27 55.45 -115.15
N GLU A 754 -39.62 55.17 -114.01
CA GLU A 754 -40.37 55.09 -112.74
C GLU A 754 -39.84 55.99 -111.59
N GLU A 755 -40.18 57.28 -111.63
CA GLU A 755 -39.87 58.24 -110.54
C GLU A 755 -40.61 57.90 -109.24
N THR A 756 -41.84 57.38 -109.33
CA THR A 756 -42.62 56.89 -108.18
C THR A 756 -42.06 55.60 -107.57
N GLU A 757 -41.50 54.71 -108.38
CA GLU A 757 -40.92 53.45 -107.90
C GLU A 757 -39.54 53.68 -107.28
N LEU A 758 -38.75 54.61 -107.82
CA LEU A 758 -37.56 55.16 -107.16
C LEU A 758 -37.90 55.76 -105.80
N GLN A 759 -38.99 56.54 -105.68
CA GLN A 759 -39.39 57.12 -104.40
C GLN A 759 -39.89 56.07 -103.40
N ASN A 760 -40.58 55.02 -103.86
CA ASN A 760 -40.92 53.85 -103.03
C ASN A 760 -39.66 53.09 -102.56
N LYS A 761 -38.64 52.95 -103.43
CA LYS A 761 -37.36 52.33 -103.09
C LYS A 761 -36.58 53.16 -102.07
N VAL A 762 -36.57 54.49 -102.19
CA VAL A 762 -35.99 55.39 -101.19
C VAL A 762 -36.70 55.24 -99.85
N GLN A 763 -38.04 55.29 -99.79
CA GLN A 763 -38.79 55.06 -98.54
C GLN A 763 -38.54 53.67 -97.94
N HIS A 764 -38.36 52.65 -98.78
CA HIS A 764 -37.98 51.31 -98.31
C HIS A 764 -36.58 51.30 -97.68
N TYR A 765 -35.59 51.99 -98.28
CA TYR A 765 -34.25 52.10 -97.69
C TYR A 765 -34.21 52.99 -96.44
N GLU A 766 -34.95 54.10 -96.40
CA GLU A 766 -35.11 54.93 -95.18
C GLU A 766 -35.71 54.11 -94.04
N LYS A 767 -36.76 53.32 -94.32
CA LYS A 767 -37.36 52.40 -93.35
C LYS A 767 -36.38 51.31 -92.91
N ALA A 768 -35.66 50.68 -93.84
CA ALA A 768 -34.68 49.65 -93.51
C ALA A 768 -33.51 50.21 -92.68
N LEU A 769 -33.07 51.44 -92.94
CA LEU A 769 -32.07 52.14 -92.12
C LEU A 769 -32.60 52.48 -90.73
N ALA A 770 -33.83 52.99 -90.61
CA ALA A 770 -34.45 53.21 -89.30
C ALA A 770 -34.63 51.90 -88.50
N GLU A 771 -34.89 50.78 -89.18
CA GLU A 771 -34.96 49.46 -88.57
C GLU A 771 -33.56 48.94 -88.15
N THR A 772 -32.51 49.12 -88.95
CA THR A 772 -31.13 48.73 -88.56
C THR A 772 -30.54 49.64 -87.48
N GLU A 773 -30.81 50.95 -87.50
CA GLU A 773 -30.46 51.86 -86.41
C GLU A 773 -31.17 51.46 -85.10
N SER A 774 -32.47 51.12 -85.17
CA SER A 774 -33.22 50.61 -84.02
C SER A 774 -32.63 49.28 -83.50
N ILE A 775 -32.25 48.36 -84.38
CA ILE A 775 -31.57 47.11 -84.00
C ILE A 775 -30.21 47.40 -83.36
N MET A 776 -29.37 48.24 -83.97
CA MET A 776 -28.05 48.62 -83.47
C MET A 776 -28.13 49.29 -82.10
N LEU A 777 -29.07 50.22 -81.92
CA LEU A 777 -29.29 50.92 -80.65
C LEU A 777 -29.85 49.98 -79.57
N ASN A 778 -30.62 48.96 -79.94
CA ASN A 778 -31.04 47.89 -79.03
C ASN A 778 -29.89 46.91 -78.70
N LEU A 779 -28.98 46.62 -79.64
CA LEU A 779 -27.78 45.83 -79.39
C LEU A 779 -26.79 46.59 -78.48
N GLN A 780 -26.57 47.88 -78.71
CA GLN A 780 -25.75 48.74 -77.85
C GLN A 780 -26.31 48.80 -76.42
N LYS A 781 -27.63 48.96 -76.26
CA LYS A 781 -28.30 48.89 -74.95
C LYS A 781 -28.13 47.52 -74.28
N ARG A 782 -28.26 46.42 -75.04
CA ARG A 782 -28.03 45.06 -74.54
C ARG A 782 -26.58 44.85 -74.09
N ALA A 783 -25.60 45.24 -74.92
CA ALA A 783 -24.18 45.16 -74.60
C ALA A 783 -23.84 45.97 -73.33
N ALA A 784 -24.27 47.22 -73.24
CA ALA A 784 -24.06 48.05 -72.05
C ALA A 784 -24.75 47.46 -70.80
N SER A 785 -25.94 46.86 -70.94
CA SER A 785 -26.61 46.19 -69.83
C SER A 785 -25.89 44.90 -69.38
N ALA A 786 -25.32 44.15 -70.33
CA ALA A 786 -24.52 42.96 -70.04
C ALA A 786 -23.20 43.34 -69.37
N GLU A 787 -22.51 44.38 -69.86
CA GLU A 787 -21.30 44.90 -69.23
C GLU A 787 -21.56 45.37 -67.80
N ALA A 788 -22.65 46.11 -67.55
CA ALA A 788 -23.05 46.51 -66.20
C ALA A 788 -23.31 45.30 -65.27
N ILE A 789 -23.90 44.22 -65.80
CA ILE A 789 -24.07 42.95 -65.06
C ILE A 789 -22.72 42.30 -64.77
N TRP A 790 -21.80 42.24 -65.74
CA TRP A 790 -20.45 41.68 -65.54
C TRP A 790 -19.62 42.49 -64.56
N GLN A 791 -19.60 43.82 -64.65
CA GLN A 791 -18.96 44.70 -63.68
C GLN A 791 -19.56 44.53 -62.27
N SER A 792 -20.88 44.34 -62.15
CA SER A 792 -21.54 44.07 -60.88
C SER A 792 -21.19 42.69 -60.30
N ARG A 793 -21.05 41.66 -61.15
CA ARG A 793 -20.59 40.32 -60.75
C ARG A 793 -19.13 40.34 -60.30
N LEU A 794 -18.27 41.05 -61.03
CA LEU A 794 -16.86 41.24 -60.69
C LEU A 794 -16.73 41.90 -59.30
N LYS A 795 -17.40 43.04 -59.07
CA LYS A 795 -17.42 43.71 -57.76
C LYS A 795 -17.98 42.85 -56.63
N LYS A 796 -18.91 41.93 -56.91
CA LYS A 796 -19.38 40.93 -55.92
C LYS A 796 -18.27 39.92 -55.60
N LYS A 797 -17.60 39.36 -56.61
CA LYS A 797 -16.51 38.38 -56.43
C LYS A 797 -15.24 39.01 -55.82
N GLU A 798 -14.91 40.26 -56.14
CA GLU A 798 -13.87 41.05 -55.45
C GLU A 798 -14.18 41.19 -53.96
N LYS A 799 -15.44 41.52 -53.60
CA LYS A 799 -15.86 41.61 -52.20
C LYS A 799 -15.89 40.25 -51.48
N GLU A 800 -16.30 39.18 -52.16
CA GLU A 800 -16.20 37.79 -51.64
C GLU A 800 -14.73 37.42 -51.35
N LEU A 801 -13.81 37.78 -52.25
CA LEU A 801 -12.37 37.50 -52.10
C LEU A 801 -11.74 38.30 -50.96
N GLU A 802 -12.07 39.59 -50.84
CA GLU A 802 -11.62 40.46 -49.74
C GLU A 802 -12.11 39.92 -48.39
N GLN A 803 -13.38 39.51 -48.31
CA GLN A 803 -13.95 38.88 -47.12
C GLN A 803 -13.18 37.61 -46.74
N VAL A 804 -12.98 36.68 -47.67
CA VAL A 804 -12.25 35.42 -47.43
C VAL A 804 -10.77 35.68 -47.05
N SER A 805 -10.13 36.73 -47.58
CA SER A 805 -8.78 37.11 -47.13
C SER A 805 -8.81 37.63 -45.68
N SER A 806 -9.79 38.45 -45.31
CA SER A 806 -9.93 38.93 -43.93
C SER A 806 -10.25 37.82 -42.93
N GLU A 807 -11.04 36.82 -43.34
CA GLU A 807 -11.35 35.62 -42.55
C GLU A 807 -10.11 34.72 -42.38
N ARG A 808 -9.32 34.52 -43.45
CA ARG A 808 -8.02 33.83 -43.39
C ARG A 808 -7.08 34.50 -42.39
N ASP A 809 -6.98 35.82 -42.44
CA ASP A 809 -6.02 36.58 -41.62
C ASP A 809 -6.47 36.67 -40.15
N ALA A 810 -7.79 36.71 -39.90
CA ALA A 810 -8.35 36.54 -38.56
C ALA A 810 -8.05 35.14 -37.98
N LEU A 811 -8.26 34.07 -38.75
CA LEU A 811 -7.97 32.69 -38.34
C LEU A 811 -6.45 32.45 -38.15
N ALA A 812 -5.59 33.13 -38.92
CA ALA A 812 -4.16 33.10 -38.71
C ALA A 812 -3.77 33.75 -37.36
N ALA A 813 -4.34 34.92 -37.05
CA ALA A 813 -4.12 35.59 -35.77
C ALA A 813 -4.67 34.79 -34.57
N GLU A 814 -5.85 34.16 -34.71
CA GLU A 814 -6.43 33.27 -33.70
C GLU A 814 -5.53 32.04 -33.47
N LYS A 815 -4.97 31.45 -34.53
CA LYS A 815 -4.01 30.35 -34.43
C LYS A 815 -2.72 30.76 -33.71
N GLU A 816 -2.16 31.94 -34.00
CA GLU A 816 -0.98 32.45 -33.28
C GLU A 816 -1.29 32.73 -31.81
N ALA A 817 -2.45 33.30 -31.50
CA ALA A 817 -2.91 33.48 -30.13
C ALA A 817 -3.07 32.14 -29.39
N MET A 818 -3.70 31.14 -30.02
CA MET A 818 -3.87 29.80 -29.46
C MET A 818 -2.52 29.11 -29.24
N GLN A 819 -1.57 29.24 -30.18
CA GLN A 819 -0.21 28.74 -30.02
C GLN A 819 0.54 29.43 -28.86
N SER A 820 0.33 30.73 -28.65
CA SER A 820 0.86 31.46 -27.51
C SER A 820 0.25 30.97 -26.19
N THR A 821 -1.07 30.75 -26.11
CA THR A 821 -1.70 30.17 -24.91
C THR A 821 -1.22 28.75 -24.62
N PHE A 822 -0.94 27.93 -25.65
CA PHE A 822 -0.36 26.60 -25.47
C PHE A 822 1.05 26.66 -24.86
N GLN A 823 1.89 27.62 -25.30
CA GLN A 823 3.19 27.86 -24.68
C GLN A 823 3.07 28.31 -23.22
N GLN A 824 2.09 29.16 -22.89
CA GLN A 824 1.82 29.57 -21.50
C GLN A 824 1.33 28.41 -20.63
N ILE A 825 0.47 27.53 -21.17
CA ILE A 825 0.01 26.30 -20.47
C ILE A 825 1.21 25.38 -20.18
N SER A 826 2.08 25.14 -21.16
CA SER A 826 3.29 24.31 -20.95
C SER A 826 4.23 24.90 -19.89
N GLN A 827 4.37 26.23 -19.82
CA GLN A 827 5.11 26.90 -18.75
C GLN A 827 4.43 26.77 -17.37
N LEU A 828 3.10 26.78 -17.32
CA LEU A 828 2.33 26.52 -16.09
C LEU A 828 2.46 25.07 -15.63
N GLU A 829 2.49 24.10 -16.55
CA GLU A 829 2.75 22.68 -16.23
C GLU A 829 4.15 22.48 -15.64
N GLU A 830 5.18 23.08 -16.23
CA GLU A 830 6.54 23.11 -15.66
C GLU A 830 6.57 23.73 -14.24
N LEU A 831 5.83 24.82 -14.02
CA LEU A 831 5.75 25.46 -12.70
C LEU A 831 4.98 24.61 -11.69
N GLN A 832 3.93 23.91 -12.12
CA GLN A 832 3.15 22.99 -11.28
C GLN A 832 3.97 21.76 -10.89
N GLU A 833 4.81 21.22 -11.78
CA GLU A 833 5.74 20.13 -11.44
C GLU A 833 6.83 20.59 -10.46
N LYS A 834 7.42 21.78 -10.67
CA LYS A 834 8.39 22.37 -9.74
C LYS A 834 7.77 22.65 -8.37
N LEU A 835 6.52 23.11 -8.31
CA LEU A 835 5.79 23.32 -7.06
C LEU A 835 5.54 21.99 -6.34
N LYS A 836 5.10 20.95 -7.05
CA LYS A 836 4.92 19.59 -6.50
C LYS A 836 6.23 19.00 -5.97
N LEU A 837 7.35 19.23 -6.66
CA LEU A 837 8.68 18.80 -6.21
C LEU A 837 9.09 19.54 -4.92
N LEU A 838 8.93 20.87 -4.87
CA LEU A 838 9.19 21.67 -3.67
C LEU A 838 8.30 21.30 -2.48
N GLN A 839 7.04 20.90 -2.74
CA GLN A 839 6.13 20.45 -1.70
C GLN A 839 6.56 19.09 -1.11
N SER A 840 7.05 18.17 -1.95
CA SER A 840 7.62 16.88 -1.53
C SER A 840 8.92 17.05 -0.74
N THR A 841 9.83 17.95 -1.14
CA THR A 841 11.06 18.20 -0.38
C THR A 841 10.80 18.92 0.93
N LEU A 842 9.80 19.81 0.99
CA LEU A 842 9.33 20.43 2.24
C LEU A 842 8.78 19.37 3.21
N GLU A 843 7.92 18.47 2.74
CA GLU A 843 7.37 17.37 3.54
C GLU A 843 8.48 16.44 4.06
N SER A 844 9.49 16.12 3.25
CA SER A 844 10.66 15.36 3.71
C SER A 844 11.44 16.11 4.80
N ALA A 845 11.67 17.43 4.62
CA ALA A 845 12.38 18.25 5.59
C ALA A 845 11.62 18.43 6.92
N GLU A 846 10.29 18.55 6.89
CA GLU A 846 9.47 18.58 8.11
C GLU A 846 9.47 17.24 8.85
N ASN A 847 9.43 16.11 8.12
CA ASN A 847 9.59 14.78 8.72
C ASN A 847 10.97 14.58 9.36
N GLU A 848 12.05 15.00 8.70
CA GLU A 848 13.40 14.99 9.28
C GLU A 848 13.50 15.90 10.53
N ARG A 849 12.93 17.11 10.46
CA ARG A 849 12.91 18.05 11.59
C ARG A 849 12.16 17.46 12.79
N SER A 850 11.00 16.84 12.56
CA SER A 850 10.21 16.13 13.58
C SER A 850 11.01 15.00 14.22
N HIS A 851 11.75 14.21 13.43
CA HIS A 851 12.60 13.15 13.95
C HIS A 851 13.79 13.69 14.77
N LEU A 852 14.41 14.79 14.35
CA LEU A 852 15.47 15.47 15.10
C LEU A 852 14.96 16.09 16.40
N GLU A 853 13.75 16.66 16.40
CA GLU A 853 13.08 17.21 17.57
C GLU A 853 12.77 16.10 18.60
N GLN A 854 12.23 14.95 18.15
CA GLN A 854 12.04 13.77 19.01
C GLN A 854 13.36 13.25 19.61
N LYS A 855 14.45 13.21 18.83
CA LYS A 855 15.79 12.81 19.30
C LYS A 855 16.35 13.81 20.33
N TYR A 856 16.17 15.11 20.11
CA TYR A 856 16.56 16.15 21.06
C TYR A 856 15.83 15.98 22.40
N ASP A 857 14.53 15.71 22.34
CA ASP A 857 13.66 15.52 23.50
C ASP A 857 14.04 14.27 24.31
N GLU A 858 14.44 13.18 23.65
CA GLU A 858 14.99 11.98 24.29
C GLU A 858 16.36 12.24 24.94
N VAL A 859 17.27 12.96 24.27
CA VAL A 859 18.55 13.38 24.86
C VAL A 859 18.34 14.30 26.07
N GLN A 860 17.37 15.22 26.01
CA GLN A 860 17.02 16.11 27.12
C GLN A 860 16.45 15.33 28.33
N LYS A 861 15.55 14.37 28.10
CA LYS A 861 15.05 13.45 29.16
C LYS A 861 16.18 12.63 29.79
N ASN A 862 17.11 12.12 28.98
CA ASN A 862 18.28 11.40 29.48
C ASN A 862 19.24 12.29 30.28
N TYR A 863 19.46 13.54 29.85
CA TYR A 863 20.26 14.52 30.58
C TYR A 863 19.65 14.87 31.95
N ILE A 864 18.33 15.10 32.01
CA ILE A 864 17.62 15.36 33.27
C ILE A 864 17.74 14.15 34.21
N ASN A 865 17.55 12.93 33.72
CA ASN A 865 17.70 11.71 34.52
C ASN A 865 19.13 11.54 35.07
N LEU A 866 20.17 11.80 34.27
CA LEU A 866 21.57 11.80 34.74
C LEU A 866 21.82 12.88 35.80
N ARG A 867 21.24 14.07 35.64
CA ARG A 867 21.33 15.17 36.61
C ARG A 867 20.67 14.81 37.94
N ASP A 868 19.47 14.23 37.91
CA ASP A 868 18.76 13.78 39.11
C ASP A 868 19.51 12.65 39.82
N GLN A 869 20.14 11.74 39.08
CA GLN A 869 21.01 10.71 39.65
C GLN A 869 22.25 11.31 40.32
N LEU A 870 22.88 12.33 39.72
CA LEU A 870 24.02 13.04 40.32
C LEU A 870 23.61 13.77 41.59
N GLU A 871 22.52 14.54 41.60
CA GLU A 871 22.05 15.26 42.80
C GLU A 871 21.70 14.28 43.94
N ASN A 872 21.13 13.11 43.62
CA ASN A 872 20.88 12.07 44.61
C ASN A 872 22.18 11.41 45.14
N LYS A 873 23.24 11.31 44.31
CA LYS A 873 24.56 10.85 44.76
C LYS A 873 25.28 11.88 45.62
N GLU A 874 25.19 13.17 45.29
CA GLU A 874 25.71 14.26 46.12
C GLU A 874 25.04 14.29 47.50
N LYS A 875 23.71 14.17 47.56
CA LYS A 875 22.96 14.01 48.83
C LYS A 875 23.44 12.79 49.63
N GLN A 876 23.66 11.65 48.98
CA GLN A 876 24.16 10.44 49.63
C GLN A 876 25.58 10.62 50.18
N ILE A 877 26.47 11.31 49.46
CA ILE A 877 27.84 11.64 49.92
C ILE A 877 27.78 12.61 51.12
N LEU A 878 26.93 13.64 51.06
CA LEU A 878 26.77 14.61 52.14
C LEU A 878 26.27 13.97 53.44
N GLU A 879 25.36 13.00 53.36
CA GLU A 879 24.88 12.27 54.53
C GLU A 879 25.98 11.36 55.12
N LEU A 880 26.75 10.67 54.27
CA LEU A 880 27.91 9.88 54.72
C LEU A 880 29.01 10.74 55.36
N GLN A 881 29.19 11.99 54.94
CA GLN A 881 30.10 12.95 55.60
C GLN A 881 29.59 13.36 57.00
N LYS A 882 28.28 13.52 57.20
CA LYS A 882 27.68 13.71 58.53
C LYS A 882 27.87 12.47 59.42
N GLU A 883 27.70 11.27 58.87
CA GLU A 883 27.95 10.04 59.63
C GLU A 883 29.43 9.86 59.98
N SER A 884 30.36 10.19 59.08
CA SER A 884 31.80 10.15 59.37
C SER A 884 32.16 11.12 60.49
N SER A 885 31.80 12.40 60.36
CA SER A 885 32.08 13.41 61.38
C SER A 885 31.43 13.10 62.74
N ARG A 886 30.23 12.51 62.74
CA ARG A 886 29.61 11.97 63.95
C ARG A 886 30.40 10.79 64.54
N ASN A 887 30.85 9.85 63.71
CA ASN A 887 31.71 8.75 64.16
C ASN A 887 33.04 9.27 64.72
N ASP A 888 33.63 10.32 64.15
CA ASP A 888 34.86 10.92 64.65
C ASP A 888 34.66 11.67 65.98
N SER A 889 33.50 12.31 66.18
CA SER A 889 33.13 12.86 67.50
C SER A 889 32.95 11.76 68.56
N LEU A 890 32.34 10.62 68.20
CA LEU A 890 32.18 9.46 69.08
C LEU A 890 33.51 8.77 69.39
N LYS A 891 34.44 8.66 68.42
CA LYS A 891 35.81 8.18 68.68
C LYS A 891 36.52 9.05 69.71
N LYS A 892 36.39 10.38 69.60
CA LYS A 892 36.98 11.32 70.56
C LYS A 892 36.37 11.17 71.95
N GLU A 893 35.04 11.08 72.06
CA GLU A 893 34.35 10.85 73.33
C GLU A 893 34.76 9.51 73.97
N ILE A 894 34.92 8.44 73.17
CA ILE A 894 35.41 7.13 73.64
C ILE A 894 36.84 7.25 74.19
N GLU A 895 37.74 8.01 73.55
CA GLU A 895 39.11 8.19 74.04
C GLU A 895 39.16 9.11 75.29
N ASP A 896 38.32 10.15 75.35
CA ASP A 896 38.15 10.98 76.55
C ASP A 896 37.59 10.16 77.74
N LEU A 897 36.64 9.26 77.50
CA LEU A 897 36.14 8.31 78.51
C LEU A 897 37.20 7.27 78.92
N LYS A 898 37.99 6.77 77.97
CA LYS A 898 39.07 5.81 78.19
C LYS A 898 40.22 6.42 79.02
N THR A 899 40.58 7.68 78.78
CA THR A 899 41.58 8.39 79.60
C THR A 899 41.04 8.79 80.98
N LYS A 900 39.74 9.07 81.13
CA LYS A 900 39.08 9.21 82.44
C LYS A 900 39.11 7.90 83.23
N LEU A 901 38.71 6.79 82.60
CA LEU A 901 38.72 5.46 83.21
C LEU A 901 40.13 5.04 83.65
N GLU A 902 41.17 5.34 82.87
CA GLU A 902 42.55 5.02 83.26
C GLU A 902 43.05 5.89 84.43
N LYS A 903 42.61 7.15 84.52
CA LYS A 903 42.83 8.00 85.72
C LYS A 903 42.11 7.43 86.95
N GLU A 904 40.86 6.99 86.81
CA GLU A 904 40.11 6.36 87.91
C GLU A 904 40.74 5.03 88.36
N LYS A 905 41.18 4.17 87.43
CA LYS A 905 41.95 2.96 87.76
C LYS A 905 43.22 3.30 88.52
N LYS A 906 43.96 4.35 88.11
CA LYS A 906 45.16 4.78 88.81
C LYS A 906 44.82 5.26 90.23
N ILE A 907 43.81 6.13 90.38
CA ILE A 907 43.34 6.61 91.69
C ILE A 907 42.89 5.42 92.57
N SER A 908 42.16 4.45 92.03
CA SER A 908 41.74 3.25 92.73
C SER A 908 42.91 2.35 93.15
N LYS A 909 43.94 2.21 92.30
CA LYS A 909 45.19 1.50 92.63
C LYS A 909 46.01 2.23 93.70
N ASP A 910 46.11 3.54 93.61
CA ASP A 910 46.82 4.38 94.57
C ASP A 910 46.07 4.37 95.93
N PHE A 911 44.74 4.43 95.93
CA PHE A 911 43.90 4.29 97.12
C PHE A 911 43.97 2.87 97.72
N SER A 912 43.97 1.82 96.89
CA SER A 912 44.19 0.44 97.36
C SER A 912 45.57 0.29 98.01
N SER A 913 46.59 0.94 97.44
CA SER A 913 47.95 0.97 98.02
C SER A 913 48.01 1.75 99.33
N GLN A 914 47.26 2.84 99.46
CA GLN A 914 47.09 3.56 100.72
C GLN A 914 46.30 2.74 101.75
N MET A 915 45.26 2.01 101.35
CA MET A 915 44.47 1.14 102.23
C MET A 915 45.29 -0.03 102.77
N VAL A 916 46.16 -0.63 101.94
CA VAL A 916 47.13 -1.64 102.40
C VAL A 916 48.12 -1.05 103.42
N ARG A 917 48.62 0.17 103.18
CA ARG A 917 49.47 0.89 104.16
C ARG A 917 48.71 1.19 105.46
N LEU A 918 47.47 1.67 105.37
CA LEU A 918 46.62 1.94 106.54
C LEU A 918 46.36 0.66 107.33
N ASN A 919 45.99 -0.43 106.67
CA ASN A 919 45.81 -1.74 107.33
C ASN A 919 47.11 -2.24 107.97
N SER A 920 48.27 -1.99 107.36
CA SER A 920 49.57 -2.32 107.98
C SER A 920 49.88 -1.44 109.21
N LEU A 921 49.53 -0.14 109.17
CA LEU A 921 49.69 0.77 110.32
C LEU A 921 48.71 0.46 111.45
N VAL A 922 47.45 0.16 111.13
CA VAL A 922 46.45 -0.32 112.09
C VAL A 922 46.91 -1.63 112.72
N LYS A 923 47.46 -2.56 111.93
CA LYS A 923 48.01 -3.80 112.47
C LYS A 923 49.24 -3.56 113.35
N ILE A 924 50.20 -2.72 112.94
CA ILE A 924 51.34 -2.33 113.79
C ILE A 924 50.86 -1.69 115.09
N GLY A 925 49.81 -0.86 115.04
CA GLY A 925 49.18 -0.27 116.23
C GLY A 925 48.46 -1.29 117.11
N GLN A 926 47.82 -2.31 116.53
CA GLN A 926 47.22 -3.43 117.27
C GLN A 926 48.28 -4.33 117.91
N ASP A 927 49.32 -4.71 117.17
CA ASP A 927 50.44 -5.51 117.64
C ASP A 927 51.21 -4.76 118.77
N ALA A 928 51.39 -3.43 118.63
CA ALA A 928 51.96 -2.58 119.68
C ALA A 928 51.03 -2.45 120.90
N LEU A 929 49.72 -2.27 120.71
CA LEU A 929 48.74 -2.22 121.80
C LEU A 929 48.66 -3.55 122.55
N ILE A 930 48.82 -4.69 121.86
CA ILE A 930 48.94 -6.01 122.49
C ILE A 930 50.22 -6.07 123.34
N ALA A 931 51.36 -5.62 122.81
CA ALA A 931 52.62 -5.57 123.56
C ALA A 931 52.55 -4.63 124.78
N GLU A 932 51.88 -3.49 124.67
CA GLU A 932 51.59 -2.60 125.81
C GLU A 932 50.65 -3.27 126.81
N GLN A 933 49.60 -3.95 126.38
CA GLN A 933 48.70 -4.70 127.28
C GLN A 933 49.44 -5.84 128.00
N GLU A 934 50.35 -6.55 127.34
CA GLU A 934 51.22 -7.55 127.97
C GLU A 934 52.21 -6.90 128.94
N MET A 935 52.80 -5.75 128.61
CA MET A 935 53.67 -5.01 129.52
C MET A 935 52.92 -4.49 130.74
N VAL A 936 51.71 -3.94 130.57
CA VAL A 936 50.83 -3.51 131.66
C VAL A 936 50.39 -4.69 132.51
N LYS A 937 50.10 -5.86 131.91
CA LYS A 937 49.79 -7.10 132.63
C LYS A 937 50.98 -7.61 133.44
N LYS A 938 52.20 -7.45 132.92
CA LYS A 938 53.47 -7.78 133.60
C LYS A 938 53.78 -6.80 134.74
N LEU A 939 53.59 -5.50 134.53
CA LEU A 939 53.68 -4.47 135.57
C LEU A 939 52.62 -4.65 136.65
N LYS A 940 51.40 -5.03 136.28
CA LYS A 940 50.33 -5.35 137.24
C LYS A 940 50.66 -6.60 138.06
N SER A 941 51.22 -7.64 137.44
CA SER A 941 51.76 -8.81 138.16
C SER A 941 52.93 -8.44 139.10
N GLN A 942 53.77 -7.48 138.73
CA GLN A 942 54.82 -6.93 139.62
C GLN A 942 54.25 -6.08 140.76
N LEU A 943 53.12 -5.39 140.54
CA LEU A 943 52.41 -4.61 141.56
C LEU A 943 51.65 -5.52 142.54
N GLU A 944 51.01 -6.58 142.04
CA GLU A 944 50.37 -7.64 142.84
C GLU A 944 51.39 -8.41 143.70
N ALA A 945 52.66 -8.50 143.25
CA ALA A 945 53.77 -9.03 144.05
C ALA A 945 54.29 -8.07 145.15
N ALA A 946 53.86 -6.80 145.15
CA ALA A 946 54.39 -5.74 146.02
C ALA A 946 53.44 -5.25 147.11
N GLN A 947 52.20 -5.79 147.21
CA GLN A 947 51.19 -5.29 148.16
C GLN A 947 50.39 -6.42 148.84
N VAL A 948 50.93 -6.92 149.95
CA VAL A 948 50.21 -7.79 150.91
C VAL A 948 49.92 -6.98 152.19
N SER A 949 48.66 -7.05 152.67
CA SER A 949 48.10 -6.52 153.94
C SER A 949 47.24 -5.26 153.86
N THR A 950 45.91 -5.42 153.78
CA THR A 950 44.90 -4.86 154.72
C THR A 950 43.48 -5.37 154.34
N ALA A 951 42.47 -5.15 155.18
CA ALA A 951 41.26 -5.99 155.25
C ALA A 951 39.91 -5.29 154.97
N ASN A 952 38.90 -6.13 154.68
CA ASN A 952 37.44 -5.98 154.94
C ASN A 952 36.54 -5.04 154.11
N GLY A 953 35.52 -5.66 153.48
CA GLY A 953 34.14 -5.12 153.32
C GLY A 953 33.84 -4.26 152.08
N THR A 954 32.61 -4.20 151.52
CA THR A 954 31.37 -5.00 151.71
C THR A 954 30.53 -4.94 150.39
N SER A 955 29.57 -5.84 150.21
CA SER A 955 28.72 -6.06 149.00
C SER A 955 27.43 -5.19 148.99
N PRO A 956 26.41 -5.35 148.07
CA PRO A 956 26.25 -6.24 146.89
C PRO A 956 25.62 -5.61 145.60
N THR A 957 25.34 -6.46 144.56
CA THR A 957 24.34 -6.25 143.46
C THR A 957 24.82 -5.29 142.32
N SER A 958 24.43 -5.30 141.02
CA SER A 958 23.34 -5.87 140.16
C SER A 958 23.81 -6.00 138.66
N ILE A 959 23.10 -6.42 137.59
CA ILE A 959 21.71 -6.93 137.36
C ILE A 959 21.54 -8.04 136.27
N GLN A 960 21.42 -7.72 134.97
CA GLN A 960 20.90 -8.56 133.85
C GLN A 960 21.47 -8.18 132.45
N SER A 961 21.80 -9.19 131.63
CA SER A 961 21.14 -9.68 130.38
C SER A 961 20.22 -8.76 129.52
N PRO A 962 19.76 -9.17 128.30
CA PRO A 962 20.42 -9.76 127.11
C PRO A 962 19.82 -9.21 125.76
N VAL A 963 19.94 -9.96 124.63
CA VAL A 963 19.05 -9.92 123.40
C VAL A 963 19.13 -8.65 122.52
N VAL A 964 19.34 -8.64 121.19
CA VAL A 964 18.87 -9.38 119.99
C VAL A 964 17.70 -8.71 119.23
N ASN A 965 18.00 -8.31 117.98
CA ASN A 965 17.14 -8.06 116.80
C ASN A 965 16.25 -6.80 116.62
N SER A 966 16.03 -6.55 115.32
CA SER A 966 14.85 -5.98 114.62
C SER A 966 14.54 -4.46 114.55
N GLU A 967 14.42 -4.03 113.29
CA GLU A 967 13.32 -3.26 112.68
C GLU A 967 13.32 -1.73 112.46
N SER A 968 12.78 -1.42 111.28
CA SER A 968 11.96 -0.26 110.89
C SER A 968 12.57 1.02 110.26
N GLN A 969 12.01 1.25 109.07
CA GLN A 969 11.90 2.43 108.19
C GLN A 969 11.51 3.74 108.91
N PRO A 970 11.60 4.93 108.25
CA PRO A 970 10.39 5.45 107.56
C PRO A 970 10.58 6.42 106.35
N GLN A 971 9.66 6.32 105.36
CA GLN A 971 8.98 7.38 104.54
C GLN A 971 9.81 8.48 103.80
N SER A 972 9.34 9.30 102.83
CA SER A 972 8.01 9.69 102.28
C SER A 972 8.14 10.09 100.77
N LYS A 973 7.32 9.60 99.81
CA LYS A 973 5.99 10.06 99.27
C LYS A 973 5.90 11.32 98.37
N SER A 974 5.53 11.09 97.09
CA SER A 974 4.68 11.94 96.19
C SER A 974 5.25 13.29 95.67
N SER A 975 4.71 14.02 94.68
CA SER A 975 3.56 13.88 93.74
C SER A 975 3.89 14.67 92.43
N ALA A 976 3.56 14.25 91.18
CA ALA A 976 2.29 14.26 90.43
C ALA A 976 1.83 15.62 89.79
N LYS A 977 1.56 15.56 88.46
CA LYS A 977 0.61 16.35 87.61
C LYS A 977 0.94 17.75 87.01
N SER A 978 0.56 17.85 85.72
CA SER A 978 -0.18 18.96 85.03
C SER A 978 0.49 19.85 83.96
N LYS A 979 0.01 19.61 82.73
CA LYS A 979 -0.12 20.47 81.53
C LYS A 979 -0.02 22.01 81.72
N LYS A 980 0.60 22.69 80.74
CA LYS A 980 -0.14 23.61 79.85
C LYS A 980 0.51 23.69 78.45
N LYS A 981 -0.31 23.95 77.44
CA LYS A 981 0.04 24.12 76.02
C LYS A 981 -0.06 25.62 75.66
N MET A 982 0.69 26.08 74.67
CA MET A 982 0.24 27.05 73.65
C MET A 982 1.12 26.90 72.39
N ASP A 983 0.65 27.40 71.26
CA ASP A 983 1.07 26.97 69.90
C ASP A 983 1.66 28.11 69.05
N ALA A 984 2.12 27.72 67.84
CA ALA A 984 2.54 28.55 66.69
C ALA A 984 3.95 29.18 66.78
N SER A 985 4.68 29.42 65.67
CA SER A 985 4.35 29.23 64.24
C SER A 985 5.57 28.80 63.40
N ALA A 986 5.34 28.34 62.16
CA ALA A 986 6.33 28.38 61.08
C ALA A 986 6.59 29.85 60.64
N LYS A 987 7.61 30.22 59.87
CA LYS A 987 8.24 29.65 58.65
C LYS A 987 9.67 30.25 58.55
N LYS A 988 10.73 29.62 58.03
CA LYS A 988 11.04 29.22 56.63
C LYS A 988 10.64 30.25 55.55
#